data_AF-A0A015LNU0-F1
#
_entry.id   AF-A0A015LNU0-F1
#
_cell.length_a   1.000
_cell.length_b   1.000
_cell.length_c   1.000
_cell.angle_alpha   90.00
_cell.angle_beta   90.00
_cell.angle_gamma   90.00
#
_symmetry.space_group_name_H-M   'P 1'
#
loop_
_entity.id
_entity.type
_entity.pdbx_description
1 polymer ?
#
loop_
_entity_poly.entity_id
_entity_poly.type
_entity_poly.pdbx_seq_one_letter_code
_entity_poly.pdbx_strand_id
1 'polypeptide(L)'
;MKNILKNITANIVVRNTLIINNINGVYHVELIIFIFTNWTSEDDDYIREKQLNASDNIIVEWIPYDQFNDIEEIESIGARAVWKNGPLKYNVDLNKYERNSNEKGTLQSISSSDDKILNKAWNMIVTKNYFLVFYEKYFENYCNICGEEYSNKQYEWCNPCQINYLKANFENWTSGSKQIDDYIQEKQLQIYNLWEMIFEWIPYNQFNNIKEMGYDSATVTWKDGPLYYNFIERKWMRKSGKKVTIKYLNVEKNFMYEYLNKVKPEGISYGISQNLDTKDYILVINEICCEKCGEKYTNDLYNLCKQCLFSDVKEIGKGGFATVYSATWDQKKVALKCLHNSRNFVDEFLNEINAYSAYSNQDFSSILKLYGISQNPDTEEYIIVLEYAEGGNFNDYLYRNYKIFNWLNKIQILIDIIKGLKEIHQKQMVHRDFHIGNILFKHTKYNNTCISDMGLCGEIGNIDETKIYGVMPYVAPEILRGNPYTQAADIYSFGMIMYFIATGRQPFSDCAHDELLALNICNGIRPEINEPKAPKCYIDLMKKCWDPNPSNRPNAFKIEELIWSFRYSYMLDASEVKLNMKFEKKRRHYKIEKQFKESDEYRKANPLSIKHIQSATHPQAIYTSRLLNSFTKDLPQCDKNMDSSLLKYDDNMNNNSIKIIDFFFIYFI
;
A
#
# COMPACT_ATOMS: atom_id res chain seq x y z
N MET A 1 -30.95 -6.30 43.86
CA MET A 1 -32.30 -6.88 44.08
C MET A 1 -32.28 -8.16 44.95
N LYS A 2 -31.76 -9.32 44.50
CA LYS A 2 -31.77 -10.60 45.26
C LYS A 2 -31.31 -10.48 46.73
N ASN A 3 -30.20 -9.77 47.00
CA ASN A 3 -29.69 -9.60 48.37
C ASN A 3 -30.58 -8.76 49.29
N ILE A 4 -31.43 -7.88 48.75
CA ILE A 4 -32.42 -7.12 49.53
C ILE A 4 -33.60 -8.05 49.85
N LEU A 5 -34.15 -8.72 48.82
CA LEU A 5 -35.29 -9.63 48.95
C LEU A 5 -35.01 -10.85 49.85
N LYS A 6 -33.75 -11.31 49.94
CA LYS A 6 -33.36 -12.47 50.77
C LYS A 6 -33.37 -12.18 52.28
N ASN A 7 -33.34 -10.90 52.67
CA ASN A 7 -33.26 -10.47 54.06
C ASN A 7 -34.56 -9.83 54.58
N ILE A 8 -35.58 -9.70 53.74
CA ILE A 8 -36.95 -9.35 54.14
C ILE A 8 -37.61 -10.61 54.71
N THR A 9 -38.20 -10.50 55.89
CA THR A 9 -38.88 -11.61 56.60
C THR A 9 -40.29 -11.88 56.07
N ALA A 10 -40.91 -10.87 55.45
CA ALA A 10 -42.21 -10.94 54.82
C ALA A 10 -42.21 -11.82 53.55
N ASN A 11 -43.29 -12.56 53.33
CA ASN A 11 -43.40 -13.47 52.18
C ASN A 11 -43.78 -12.73 50.90
N ILE A 12 -43.05 -12.98 49.81
CA ILE A 12 -43.38 -12.49 48.45
C ILE A 12 -44.54 -13.33 47.90
N VAL A 13 -45.65 -12.69 47.52
CA VAL A 13 -46.85 -13.38 47.02
C VAL A 13 -47.11 -13.14 45.53
N VAL A 14 -46.71 -11.98 44.99
CA VAL A 14 -46.86 -11.64 43.56
C VAL A 14 -45.63 -10.86 43.08
N ARG A 15 -45.20 -11.14 41.84
CA ARG A 15 -44.28 -10.31 41.05
C ARG A 15 -45.01 -9.88 39.78
N ASN A 16 -45.08 -8.58 39.52
CA ASN A 16 -45.78 -8.05 38.34
C ASN A 16 -45.01 -6.86 37.75
N THR A 17 -45.17 -6.62 36.44
CA THR A 17 -44.62 -5.45 35.74
C THR A 17 -45.72 -4.43 35.49
N LEU A 18 -45.37 -3.15 35.58
CA LEU A 18 -46.32 -2.07 35.67
C LEU A 18 -45.84 -0.85 34.88
N ILE A 19 -46.61 -0.41 33.89
CA ILE A 19 -46.27 0.77 33.07
C ILE A 19 -46.89 2.02 33.68
N ILE A 20 -46.07 3.02 33.97
CA ILE A 20 -46.52 4.40 34.21
C ILE A 20 -46.52 5.16 32.88
N ASN A 21 -47.69 5.67 32.50
CA ASN A 21 -47.85 6.65 31.42
C ASN A 21 -48.04 8.05 32.00
N ASN A 22 -47.35 9.05 31.46
CA ASN A 22 -47.62 10.47 31.73
C ASN A 22 -48.81 10.94 30.87
N ILE A 23 -49.68 11.82 31.40
CA ILE A 23 -50.88 12.37 30.72
C ILE A 23 -50.52 13.04 29.37
N ASN A 24 -49.29 13.55 29.22
CA ASN A 24 -48.81 14.17 27.98
C ASN A 24 -48.08 13.19 27.02
N GLY A 25 -48.02 11.89 27.32
CA GLY A 25 -47.54 10.84 26.41
C GLY A 25 -46.03 10.80 26.11
N VAL A 26 -45.19 11.52 26.88
CA VAL A 26 -43.77 11.72 26.52
C VAL A 26 -42.81 10.64 27.04
N TYR A 27 -43.17 9.91 28.11
CA TYR A 27 -42.36 8.82 28.67
C TYR A 27 -43.24 7.67 29.18
N HIS A 28 -42.74 6.45 28.96
CA HIS A 28 -43.16 5.23 29.64
C HIS A 28 -42.11 4.89 30.71
N VAL A 29 -42.53 4.37 31.86
CA VAL A 29 -41.61 3.82 32.86
C VAL A 29 -42.12 2.44 33.28
N GLU A 30 -41.30 1.40 33.09
CA GLU A 30 -41.62 0.06 33.59
C GLU A 30 -41.11 -0.12 35.03
N LEU A 31 -42.03 -0.50 35.91
CA LEU A 31 -41.77 -0.77 37.33
C LEU A 31 -42.08 -2.25 37.64
N ILE A 32 -41.19 -2.92 38.36
CA ILE A 32 -41.49 -4.24 38.93
C ILE A 32 -41.94 -4.06 40.37
N ILE A 33 -43.14 -4.58 40.68
CA ILE A 33 -43.72 -4.56 42.01
C ILE A 33 -43.64 -5.94 42.65
N PHE A 34 -43.20 -5.97 43.90
CA PHE A 34 -43.32 -7.10 44.81
C PHE A 34 -44.40 -6.80 45.86
N ILE A 35 -45.35 -7.72 46.02
CA ILE A 35 -46.40 -7.66 47.06
C ILE A 35 -46.02 -8.60 48.19
N PHE A 36 -46.00 -8.08 49.42
CA PHE A 36 -45.62 -8.82 50.63
C PHE A 36 -46.77 -8.98 51.62
N THR A 37 -46.73 -10.08 52.39
CA THR A 37 -47.60 -10.31 53.55
C THR A 37 -46.80 -10.53 54.83
N ASN A 38 -47.41 -10.16 55.97
CA ASN A 38 -46.80 -10.20 57.30
C ASN A 38 -45.53 -9.33 57.43
N TRP A 39 -45.57 -8.14 56.84
CA TRP A 39 -44.52 -7.13 56.96
C TRP A 39 -44.38 -6.65 58.42
N THR A 40 -43.14 -6.52 58.89
CA THR A 40 -42.80 -6.16 60.27
C THR A 40 -42.08 -4.81 60.36
N SER A 41 -41.97 -4.26 61.58
CA SER A 41 -41.15 -3.07 61.83
C SER A 41 -39.65 -3.31 61.60
N GLU A 42 -39.18 -4.55 61.68
CA GLU A 42 -37.78 -4.90 61.34
C GLU A 42 -37.54 -4.83 59.83
N ASP A 43 -38.53 -5.21 59.00
CA ASP A 43 -38.48 -5.00 57.55
C ASP A 43 -38.49 -3.48 57.20
N ASP A 44 -39.27 -2.67 57.91
CA ASP A 44 -39.30 -1.21 57.74
C ASP A 44 -37.94 -0.55 58.05
N ASP A 45 -37.26 -0.99 59.10
CA ASP A 45 -35.97 -0.43 59.49
C ASP A 45 -34.83 -0.91 58.57
N TYR A 46 -34.86 -2.18 58.14
CA TYR A 46 -33.93 -2.71 57.13
C TYR A 46 -34.05 -1.98 55.79
N ILE A 47 -35.27 -1.72 55.30
CA ILE A 47 -35.47 -0.96 54.06
C ILE A 47 -35.04 0.50 54.20
N ARG A 48 -35.29 1.16 55.34
CA ARG A 48 -34.80 2.52 55.60
C ARG A 48 -33.26 2.60 55.65
N GLU A 49 -32.59 1.61 56.22
CA GLU A 49 -31.13 1.50 56.18
C GLU A 49 -30.61 1.38 54.73
N LYS A 50 -31.32 0.66 53.85
CA LYS A 50 -30.94 0.55 52.43
C LYS A 50 -31.32 1.76 51.58
N GLN A 51 -32.38 2.51 51.91
CA GLN A 51 -32.70 3.80 51.28
C GLN A 51 -31.59 4.83 51.51
N LEU A 52 -31.06 4.93 52.73
CA LEU A 52 -29.97 5.86 53.08
C LEU A 52 -28.63 5.52 52.42
N ASN A 53 -28.44 4.27 51.98
CA ASN A 53 -27.22 3.78 51.34
C ASN A 53 -27.38 3.50 49.83
N ALA A 54 -28.49 3.89 49.22
CA ALA A 54 -28.74 3.68 47.79
C ALA A 54 -28.07 4.78 46.93
N SER A 55 -27.29 4.36 45.94
CA SER A 55 -26.76 5.26 44.88
C SER A 55 -27.89 5.79 43.99
N ASP A 56 -27.72 7.02 43.47
CA ASP A 56 -28.65 7.91 42.72
C ASP A 56 -29.63 7.31 41.68
N ASN A 57 -29.53 6.04 41.31
CA ASN A 57 -30.34 5.38 40.29
C ASN A 57 -31.32 4.32 40.84
N ILE A 58 -31.43 4.13 42.16
CA ILE A 58 -32.41 3.22 42.78
C ILE A 58 -33.22 3.95 43.85
N ILE A 59 -34.45 4.34 43.53
CA ILE A 59 -35.42 4.86 44.49
C ILE A 59 -36.33 3.71 44.93
N VAL A 60 -36.14 3.26 46.17
CA VAL A 60 -37.08 2.35 46.87
C VAL A 60 -38.02 3.24 47.68
N GLU A 61 -39.31 3.22 47.39
CA GLU A 61 -40.29 4.12 48.00
C GLU A 61 -41.41 3.39 48.73
N TRP A 62 -41.83 3.91 49.89
CA TRP A 62 -43.02 3.46 50.62
C TRP A 62 -44.24 4.25 50.15
N ILE A 63 -45.27 3.55 49.66
CA ILE A 63 -46.48 4.18 49.10
C ILE A 63 -47.72 3.54 49.76
N PRO A 64 -48.42 4.23 50.67
CA PRO A 64 -49.65 3.72 51.24
C PRO A 64 -50.79 3.75 50.22
N TYR A 65 -51.74 2.82 50.36
CA TYR A 65 -52.87 2.64 49.44
C TYR A 65 -53.72 3.91 49.24
N ASP A 66 -53.80 4.76 50.26
CA ASP A 66 -54.52 6.04 50.20
C ASP A 66 -53.87 7.09 49.28
N GLN A 67 -52.67 6.84 48.74
CA GLN A 67 -52.03 7.68 47.73
C GLN A 67 -52.57 7.45 46.32
N PHE A 68 -53.49 6.51 46.13
CA PHE A 68 -54.12 6.23 44.84
C PHE A 68 -55.56 6.76 44.77
N ASN A 69 -55.98 7.17 43.58
CA ASN A 69 -57.31 7.63 43.20
C ASN A 69 -57.81 6.83 41.99
N ASP A 70 -59.11 6.96 41.69
CA ASP A 70 -59.71 6.52 40.42
C ASP A 70 -59.32 5.08 40.05
N ILE A 71 -59.58 4.17 41.01
CA ILE A 71 -59.21 2.76 40.90
C ILE A 71 -60.31 2.04 40.11
N GLU A 72 -60.00 1.68 38.87
CA GLU A 72 -60.91 1.01 37.93
C GLU A 72 -60.45 -0.43 37.68
N GLU A 73 -61.37 -1.38 37.73
CA GLU A 73 -61.12 -2.78 37.37
C GLU A 73 -61.19 -2.96 35.85
N ILE A 74 -60.19 -3.63 35.27
CA ILE A 74 -60.14 -3.97 33.84
C ILE A 74 -60.19 -5.50 33.73
N GLU A 75 -61.38 -6.02 33.39
CA GLU A 75 -61.69 -7.45 33.40
C GLU A 75 -60.60 -8.29 32.70
N SER A 76 -60.13 -9.34 33.39
CA SER A 76 -59.06 -10.28 32.97
C SER A 76 -57.64 -9.72 32.76
N ILE A 77 -57.38 -8.41 32.94
CA ILE A 77 -56.04 -7.81 32.73
C ILE A 77 -55.46 -7.13 33.98
N GLY A 78 -56.30 -6.74 34.93
CA GLY A 78 -55.90 -6.22 36.24
C GLY A 78 -56.59 -4.91 36.60
N ALA A 79 -55.99 -4.10 37.45
CA ALA A 79 -56.55 -2.82 37.89
C ALA A 79 -55.76 -1.63 37.34
N ARG A 80 -56.49 -0.55 37.07
CA ARG A 80 -55.96 0.80 36.82
C ARG A 80 -56.12 1.65 38.06
N ALA A 81 -55.14 2.48 38.38
CA ALA A 81 -55.21 3.43 39.49
C ALA A 81 -54.36 4.67 39.20
N VAL A 82 -54.68 5.82 39.79
CA VAL A 82 -53.95 7.09 39.59
C VAL A 82 -53.21 7.49 40.86
N TRP A 83 -51.87 7.55 40.79
CA TRP A 83 -51.04 7.99 41.93
C TRP A 83 -51.14 9.51 42.11
N LYS A 84 -51.64 9.95 43.27
CA LYS A 84 -51.97 11.34 43.61
C LYS A 84 -50.81 12.32 43.45
N ASN A 85 -49.59 11.89 43.83
CA ASN A 85 -48.43 12.77 43.99
C ASN A 85 -47.23 12.39 43.11
N GLY A 86 -47.37 11.36 42.26
CA GLY A 86 -46.30 10.84 41.42
C GLY A 86 -45.12 10.20 42.18
N PRO A 87 -44.19 9.56 41.43
CA PRO A 87 -42.97 8.99 42.01
C PRO A 87 -42.05 10.07 42.59
N LEU A 88 -41.42 9.75 43.71
CA LEU A 88 -40.31 10.53 44.23
C LEU A 88 -39.15 10.50 43.21
N LYS A 89 -38.59 11.67 42.89
CA LYS A 89 -37.41 11.83 42.03
C LYS A 89 -36.33 12.60 42.77
N TYR A 90 -35.06 12.24 42.58
CA TYR A 90 -33.95 13.03 43.10
C TYR A 90 -33.67 14.20 42.17
N ASN A 91 -33.74 15.43 42.69
CA ASN A 91 -33.33 16.62 41.96
C ASN A 91 -31.86 16.91 42.27
N VAL A 92 -31.01 16.71 41.28
CA VAL A 92 -29.54 16.88 41.39
C VAL A 92 -29.17 18.34 41.64
N ASP A 93 -29.85 19.28 40.98
CA ASP A 93 -29.56 20.73 41.10
C ASP A 93 -29.93 21.30 42.48
N LEU A 94 -30.93 20.69 43.14
CA LEU A 94 -31.39 21.08 44.49
C LEU A 94 -30.95 20.09 45.59
N ASN A 95 -30.16 19.08 45.22
CA ASN A 95 -29.59 18.03 46.07
C ASN A 95 -30.60 17.39 47.06
N LYS A 96 -31.85 17.25 46.63
CA LYS A 96 -32.99 16.83 47.47
C LYS A 96 -33.98 15.99 46.68
N TYR A 97 -34.76 15.17 47.39
CA TYR A 97 -35.86 14.40 46.80
C TYR A 97 -37.12 15.25 46.68
N GLU A 98 -37.77 15.21 45.52
CA GLU A 98 -38.99 15.96 45.21
C GLU A 98 -40.07 15.05 44.64
N ARG A 99 -41.33 15.38 44.93
CA ARG A 99 -42.50 14.75 44.30
C ARG A 99 -43.05 15.70 43.25
N ASN A 100 -43.13 15.23 42.01
CA ASN A 100 -43.68 16.05 40.93
C ASN A 100 -45.21 15.94 40.95
N SER A 101 -45.89 16.87 41.63
CA SER A 101 -47.36 16.90 41.76
C SER A 101 -48.12 16.98 40.43
N ASN A 102 -47.43 17.28 39.34
CA ASN A 102 -48.01 17.37 37.99
C ASN A 102 -47.88 16.06 37.20
N GLU A 103 -47.08 15.09 37.67
CA GLU A 103 -46.97 13.75 37.08
C GLU A 103 -47.92 12.76 37.78
N LYS A 104 -49.20 12.76 37.36
CA LYS A 104 -50.14 11.70 37.73
C LYS A 104 -49.74 10.41 37.02
N GLY A 105 -49.25 9.43 37.76
CA GLY A 105 -48.89 8.12 37.23
C GLY A 105 -50.07 7.17 37.23
N THR A 106 -50.41 6.61 36.07
CA THR A 106 -51.40 5.53 35.97
C THR A 106 -50.73 4.18 36.20
N LEU A 107 -51.25 3.36 37.11
CA LEU A 107 -50.86 1.96 37.27
C LEU A 107 -51.59 1.09 36.24
N GLN A 108 -50.90 0.13 35.63
CA GLN A 108 -51.50 -0.90 34.77
C GLN A 108 -50.72 -2.21 34.88
N SER A 109 -51.38 -3.29 35.31
CA SER A 109 -50.83 -4.64 35.38
C SER A 109 -50.68 -5.26 33.99
N ILE A 110 -49.57 -5.98 33.74
CA ILE A 110 -49.35 -6.73 32.50
C ILE A 110 -49.22 -8.23 32.80
N SER A 111 -50.35 -8.93 32.65
CA SER A 111 -50.50 -10.38 32.49
C SER A 111 -49.74 -11.34 33.43
N SER A 112 -50.49 -12.12 34.19
CA SER A 112 -50.18 -13.54 34.42
C SER A 112 -51.40 -14.38 34.03
N SER A 113 -51.22 -15.43 33.23
CA SER A 113 -52.30 -16.25 32.65
C SER A 113 -52.95 -17.22 33.64
N ASP A 114 -53.16 -16.81 34.90
CA ASP A 114 -53.59 -17.68 35.99
C ASP A 114 -54.62 -16.96 36.89
N ASP A 115 -55.90 -17.06 36.52
CA ASP A 115 -57.03 -16.30 37.12
C ASP A 115 -57.18 -16.47 38.64
N LYS A 116 -56.63 -17.56 39.20
CA LYS A 116 -56.60 -17.80 40.65
C LYS A 116 -55.62 -16.89 41.39
N ILE A 117 -54.54 -16.46 40.74
CA ILE A 117 -53.56 -15.54 41.34
C ILE A 117 -54.13 -14.12 41.34
N LEU A 118 -54.79 -13.71 40.25
CA LEU A 118 -55.46 -12.41 40.11
C LEU A 118 -56.51 -12.16 41.18
N ASN A 119 -57.46 -13.08 41.38
CA ASN A 119 -58.49 -12.95 42.43
C ASN A 119 -57.92 -12.90 43.85
N LYS A 120 -56.77 -13.56 44.09
CA LYS A 120 -56.09 -13.53 45.38
C LYS A 120 -55.34 -12.20 45.58
N ALA A 121 -54.63 -11.73 44.55
CA ALA A 121 -53.98 -10.43 44.53
C ALA A 121 -54.99 -9.28 44.75
N TRP A 122 -56.16 -9.33 44.11
CA TRP A 122 -57.21 -8.32 44.24
C TRP A 122 -57.74 -8.19 45.67
N ASN A 123 -58.12 -9.31 46.30
CA ASN A 123 -58.54 -9.32 47.70
C ASN A 123 -57.41 -8.85 48.65
N MET A 124 -56.15 -9.03 48.28
CA MET A 124 -54.98 -8.61 49.07
C MET A 124 -54.58 -7.14 48.85
N ILE A 125 -54.98 -6.51 47.73
CA ILE A 125 -54.79 -5.08 47.46
C ILE A 125 -55.69 -4.22 48.36
N VAL A 126 -56.90 -4.70 48.67
CA VAL A 126 -57.87 -3.99 49.54
C VAL A 126 -57.47 -4.05 51.03
N THR A 127 -56.67 -5.04 51.46
CA THR A 127 -56.28 -5.25 52.86
C THR A 127 -54.84 -4.80 53.14
N LYS A 128 -54.60 -3.49 53.31
CA LYS A 128 -53.34 -2.87 53.85
C LYS A 128 -52.05 -3.69 53.64
N ASN A 129 -51.64 -3.93 52.40
CA ASN A 129 -50.38 -4.63 52.07
C ASN A 129 -49.39 -3.69 51.34
N TYR A 130 -48.13 -4.10 51.33
CA TYR A 130 -46.97 -3.26 51.05
C TYR A 130 -46.42 -3.51 49.64
N PHE A 131 -45.92 -2.45 49.00
CA PHE A 131 -45.36 -2.48 47.64
C PHE A 131 -43.88 -2.07 47.66
N LEU A 132 -43.03 -2.85 47.00
CA LEU A 132 -41.62 -2.49 46.75
C LEU A 132 -41.41 -2.27 45.25
N VAL A 133 -40.94 -1.09 44.88
CA VAL A 133 -40.80 -0.60 43.49
C VAL A 133 -39.31 -0.49 43.12
N PHE A 134 -38.95 -0.91 41.90
CA PHE A 134 -37.61 -0.72 41.32
C PHE A 134 -37.69 0.00 39.98
N TYR A 135 -36.75 0.92 39.74
CA TYR A 135 -36.65 1.71 38.50
C TYR A 135 -35.97 0.95 37.35
N GLU A 136 -36.41 1.24 36.13
CA GLU A 136 -35.97 0.68 34.85
C GLU A 136 -34.43 0.65 34.67
N LYS A 137 -33.74 1.72 35.12
CA LYS A 137 -32.27 1.84 35.15
C LYS A 137 -31.52 0.68 35.82
N TYR A 138 -32.17 -0.11 36.68
CA TYR A 138 -31.53 -1.31 37.23
C TYR A 138 -31.31 -2.37 36.13
N PHE A 139 -32.27 -2.55 35.22
CA PHE A 139 -32.18 -3.59 34.18
C PHE A 139 -31.27 -3.21 33.01
N GLU A 140 -31.04 -1.91 32.79
CA GLU A 140 -29.99 -1.40 31.88
C GLU A 140 -28.56 -1.84 32.29
N ASN A 141 -28.35 -2.11 33.58
CA ASN A 141 -27.01 -2.32 34.15
C ASN A 141 -26.74 -3.77 34.57
N TYR A 142 -27.75 -4.54 34.99
CA TYR A 142 -27.57 -5.86 35.62
C TYR A 142 -28.22 -7.00 34.83
N CYS A 143 -27.49 -8.12 34.71
CA CYS A 143 -27.90 -9.31 33.98
C CYS A 143 -29.13 -9.99 34.59
N ASN A 144 -30.15 -10.21 33.76
CA ASN A 144 -31.41 -10.86 34.14
C ASN A 144 -31.27 -12.35 34.52
N ILE A 145 -30.19 -13.04 34.10
CA ILE A 145 -29.93 -14.45 34.42
C ILE A 145 -29.27 -14.59 35.80
N CYS A 146 -28.06 -14.05 35.98
CA CYS A 146 -27.29 -14.25 37.22
C CYS A 146 -27.50 -13.13 38.25
N GLY A 147 -27.75 -11.90 37.82
CA GLY A 147 -27.84 -10.71 38.68
C GLY A 147 -26.54 -9.89 38.81
N GLU A 148 -25.47 -10.29 38.14
CA GLU A 148 -24.19 -9.54 38.06
C GLU A 148 -24.30 -8.37 37.07
N GLU A 149 -23.41 -7.38 37.15
CA GLU A 149 -23.37 -6.28 36.19
C GLU A 149 -23.03 -6.78 34.77
N TYR A 150 -23.66 -6.20 33.75
CA TYR A 150 -23.33 -6.50 32.36
C TYR A 150 -21.93 -6.00 32.01
N SER A 151 -21.05 -6.91 31.59
CA SER A 151 -19.68 -6.62 31.16
C SER A 151 -19.66 -5.79 29.87
N ASN A 152 -20.73 -5.85 29.06
CA ASN A 152 -21.06 -4.80 28.10
C ASN A 152 -22.56 -4.50 28.15
N LYS A 153 -22.91 -3.29 28.58
CA LYS A 153 -24.29 -2.81 28.79
C LYS A 153 -25.06 -2.63 27.47
N GLN A 154 -24.41 -2.08 26.44
CA GLN A 154 -25.02 -1.80 25.13
C GLN A 154 -25.57 -3.08 24.45
N TYR A 155 -24.92 -4.22 24.68
CA TYR A 155 -25.30 -5.50 24.08
C TYR A 155 -25.84 -6.50 25.11
N GLU A 156 -26.12 -6.06 26.34
CA GLU A 156 -26.58 -6.90 27.46
C GLU A 156 -25.74 -8.19 27.62
N TRP A 157 -24.42 -8.05 27.49
CA TRP A 157 -23.48 -9.17 27.48
C TRP A 157 -22.89 -9.39 28.87
N CYS A 158 -23.19 -10.53 29.47
CA CYS A 158 -22.72 -10.92 30.80
C CYS A 158 -21.62 -11.99 30.70
N ASN A 159 -20.37 -11.61 31.00
CA ASN A 159 -19.22 -12.50 30.93
C ASN A 159 -19.38 -13.77 31.81
N PRO A 160 -19.78 -13.70 33.10
CA PRO A 160 -20.05 -14.89 33.91
C PRO A 160 -21.04 -15.88 33.28
N CYS A 161 -22.10 -15.38 32.63
CA CYS A 161 -23.07 -16.25 31.96
C CYS A 161 -22.47 -16.95 30.73
N GLN A 162 -21.62 -16.27 29.96
CA GLN A 162 -20.94 -16.89 28.82
C GLN A 162 -19.92 -17.94 29.26
N ILE A 163 -19.13 -17.65 30.29
CA ILE A 163 -18.19 -18.63 30.88
C ILE A 163 -18.93 -19.87 31.38
N ASN A 164 -20.08 -19.71 32.04
CA ASN A 164 -20.88 -20.84 32.50
C ASN A 164 -21.49 -21.64 31.34
N TYR A 165 -21.91 -20.98 30.25
CA TYR A 165 -22.35 -21.66 29.03
C TYR A 165 -21.23 -22.49 28.40
N LEU A 166 -20.01 -21.95 28.30
CA LEU A 166 -18.87 -22.68 27.74
C LEU A 166 -18.50 -23.88 28.60
N LYS A 167 -18.42 -23.71 29.94
CA LYS A 167 -18.18 -24.81 30.89
C LYS A 167 -19.18 -25.96 30.74
N ALA A 168 -20.47 -25.66 30.57
CA ALA A 168 -21.52 -26.66 30.36
C ALA A 168 -21.37 -27.45 29.04
N ASN A 169 -20.50 -27.00 28.12
CA ASN A 169 -20.21 -27.67 26.86
C ASN A 169 -18.85 -28.40 26.84
N PHE A 170 -18.07 -28.37 27.92
CA PHE A 170 -16.76 -29.04 27.97
C PHE A 170 -16.87 -30.58 27.87
N GLU A 171 -17.99 -31.17 28.28
CA GLU A 171 -18.24 -32.62 28.17
C GLU A 171 -18.71 -33.04 26.76
N ASN A 172 -19.07 -32.09 25.89
CA ASN A 172 -19.64 -32.36 24.57
C ASN A 172 -18.59 -32.63 23.47
N TRP A 173 -17.30 -32.47 23.76
CA TRP A 173 -16.19 -32.70 22.82
C TRP A 173 -14.92 -33.15 23.54
N THR A 174 -14.01 -33.80 22.81
CA THR A 174 -12.64 -34.10 23.26
C THR A 174 -11.74 -34.29 22.03
N SER A 175 -10.47 -33.92 22.16
CA SER A 175 -9.40 -34.22 21.19
C SER A 175 -8.81 -35.61 21.35
N GLY A 176 -9.17 -36.34 22.42
CA GLY A 176 -8.46 -37.56 22.83
C GLY A 176 -7.07 -37.30 23.42
N SER A 177 -6.71 -36.04 23.68
CA SER A 177 -5.48 -35.64 24.36
C SER A 177 -5.81 -34.66 25.49
N LYS A 178 -5.72 -35.11 26.74
CA LYS A 178 -6.05 -34.30 27.91
C LYS A 178 -5.32 -32.95 27.93
N GLN A 179 -4.04 -32.90 27.54
CA GLN A 179 -3.27 -31.66 27.48
C GLN A 179 -3.86 -30.62 26.50
N ILE A 180 -4.43 -31.07 25.37
CA ILE A 180 -5.06 -30.19 24.38
C ILE A 180 -6.45 -29.76 24.85
N ASP A 181 -7.20 -30.68 25.46
CA ASP A 181 -8.51 -30.39 26.04
C ASP A 181 -8.38 -29.35 27.17
N ASP A 182 -7.45 -29.56 28.11
CA ASP A 182 -7.10 -28.64 29.20
C ASP A 182 -6.71 -27.25 28.64
N TYR A 183 -5.87 -27.19 27.59
CA TYR A 183 -5.47 -25.92 26.95
C TYR A 183 -6.64 -25.16 26.34
N ILE A 184 -7.47 -25.84 25.52
CA ILE A 184 -8.61 -25.21 24.84
C ILE A 184 -9.62 -24.72 25.89
N GLN A 185 -9.89 -25.50 26.93
CA GLN A 185 -10.75 -25.09 28.04
C GLN A 185 -10.17 -23.86 28.77
N GLU A 186 -8.87 -23.82 29.06
CA GLU A 186 -8.23 -22.65 29.68
C GLU A 186 -8.46 -21.36 28.86
N LYS A 187 -8.30 -21.43 27.53
CA LYS A 187 -8.53 -20.28 26.63
C LYS A 187 -10.00 -19.89 26.53
N GLN A 188 -10.92 -20.85 26.51
CA GLN A 188 -12.36 -20.58 26.54
C GLN A 188 -12.82 -19.91 27.83
N LEU A 189 -12.10 -20.08 28.94
CA LEU A 189 -12.36 -19.39 30.21
C LEU A 189 -11.77 -17.98 30.29
N GLN A 190 -10.86 -17.61 29.38
CA GLN A 190 -10.18 -16.31 29.34
C GLN A 190 -10.91 -15.24 28.53
N ILE A 191 -12.06 -15.55 27.93
CA ILE A 191 -12.85 -14.57 27.17
C ILE A 191 -13.26 -13.38 28.04
N TYR A 192 -13.18 -12.17 27.48
CA TYR A 192 -13.47 -10.91 28.17
C TYR A 192 -14.44 -9.99 27.41
N ASN A 193 -14.64 -10.17 26.08
CA ASN A 193 -15.57 -9.34 25.32
C ASN A 193 -16.39 -10.11 24.27
N LEU A 194 -17.45 -9.47 23.76
CA LEU A 194 -18.44 -10.08 22.85
C LEU A 194 -17.97 -10.27 21.39
N TRP A 195 -16.83 -9.68 21.01
CA TRP A 195 -16.26 -9.78 19.67
C TRP A 195 -15.16 -10.84 19.55
N GLU A 196 -14.81 -11.51 20.66
CA GLU A 196 -13.73 -12.50 20.64
C GLU A 196 -14.10 -13.77 19.88
N MET A 197 -13.12 -14.25 19.13
CA MET A 197 -13.15 -15.53 18.47
C MET A 197 -12.95 -16.64 19.50
N ILE A 198 -13.91 -17.55 19.61
CA ILE A 198 -13.80 -18.72 20.47
C ILE A 198 -12.77 -19.68 19.86
N PHE A 199 -11.72 -19.99 20.62
CA PHE A 199 -10.76 -21.03 20.29
C PHE A 199 -11.37 -22.38 20.65
N GLU A 200 -11.52 -23.29 19.68
CA GLU A 200 -12.24 -24.56 19.88
C GLU A 200 -11.51 -25.79 19.30
N TRP A 201 -11.94 -26.99 19.71
CA TRP A 201 -11.56 -28.23 19.04
C TRP A 201 -12.45 -28.47 17.83
N ILE A 202 -11.86 -28.73 16.68
CA ILE A 202 -12.56 -28.85 15.40
C ILE A 202 -12.32 -30.26 14.85
N PRO A 203 -13.32 -31.18 14.88
CA PRO A 203 -13.17 -32.51 14.31
C PRO A 203 -12.79 -32.46 12.83
N TYR A 204 -11.77 -33.21 12.39
CA TYR A 204 -11.22 -33.09 11.03
C TYR A 204 -12.24 -33.37 9.91
N ASN A 205 -13.24 -34.21 10.17
CA ASN A 205 -14.35 -34.47 9.25
C ASN A 205 -15.25 -33.24 8.97
N GLN A 206 -15.04 -32.13 9.67
CA GLN A 206 -15.67 -30.83 9.42
C GLN A 206 -15.13 -30.11 8.18
N PHE A 207 -13.97 -30.49 7.67
CA PHE A 207 -13.35 -29.85 6.51
C PHE A 207 -13.74 -30.55 5.20
N ASN A 208 -14.18 -29.74 4.24
CA ASN A 208 -14.47 -30.11 2.86
C ASN A 208 -13.63 -29.27 1.90
N ASN A 209 -13.55 -29.71 0.63
CA ASN A 209 -12.90 -28.97 -0.46
C ASN A 209 -11.45 -28.58 -0.14
N ILE A 210 -10.68 -29.51 0.42
CA ILE A 210 -9.28 -29.29 0.81
C ILE A 210 -8.46 -29.00 -0.46
N LYS A 211 -7.75 -27.88 -0.45
CA LYS A 211 -6.83 -27.44 -1.51
C LYS A 211 -5.47 -27.12 -0.90
N GLU A 212 -4.50 -27.97 -1.14
CA GLU A 212 -3.11 -27.76 -0.73
C GLU A 212 -2.53 -26.50 -1.39
N MET A 213 -1.77 -25.70 -0.63
CA MET A 213 -1.16 -24.43 -1.07
C MET A 213 0.36 -24.40 -0.90
N GLY A 214 0.95 -25.46 -0.36
CA GLY A 214 2.38 -25.57 -0.08
C GLY A 214 2.71 -26.92 0.57
N TYR A 215 3.82 -26.98 1.30
CA TYR A 215 4.22 -28.19 2.04
C TYR A 215 3.52 -28.36 3.39
N ASP A 216 2.99 -27.28 3.98
CA ASP A 216 2.50 -27.26 5.36
C ASP A 216 1.11 -26.58 5.53
N SER A 217 0.41 -26.25 4.44
CA SER A 217 -0.86 -25.51 4.54
C SER A 217 -1.82 -25.74 3.36
N ALA A 218 -3.11 -25.68 3.68
CA ALA A 218 -4.22 -25.85 2.74
C ALA A 218 -5.37 -24.87 3.02
N THR A 219 -6.17 -24.57 2.00
CA THR A 219 -7.47 -23.90 2.18
C THR A 219 -8.59 -24.94 2.24
N VAL A 220 -9.52 -24.78 3.18
CA VAL A 220 -10.68 -25.66 3.37
C VAL A 220 -11.99 -24.90 3.54
N THR A 221 -13.10 -25.59 3.32
CA THR A 221 -14.44 -25.13 3.71
C THR A 221 -14.86 -25.86 4.99
N TRP A 222 -15.02 -25.13 6.09
CA TRP A 222 -15.53 -25.68 7.34
C TRP A 222 -17.06 -25.75 7.28
N LYS A 223 -17.62 -26.97 7.41
CA LYS A 223 -19.06 -27.26 7.35
C LYS A 223 -19.85 -26.44 8.37
N ASP A 224 -19.66 -26.71 9.66
CA ASP A 224 -20.43 -26.07 10.71
C ASP A 224 -19.97 -24.63 10.95
N GLY A 225 -18.68 -24.37 10.76
CA GLY A 225 -18.09 -23.04 10.91
C GLY A 225 -17.93 -22.60 12.37
N PRO A 226 -17.31 -21.43 12.59
CA PRO A 226 -16.94 -20.97 13.92
C PRO A 226 -18.15 -20.60 14.76
N LEU A 227 -18.02 -20.86 16.06
CA LEU A 227 -18.96 -20.41 17.07
C LEU A 227 -18.87 -18.88 17.28
N TYR A 228 -20.00 -18.18 17.31
CA TYR A 228 -20.09 -16.75 17.61
C TYR A 228 -21.35 -16.42 18.40
N TYR A 229 -21.31 -15.36 19.21
CA TYR A 229 -22.47 -14.89 19.95
C TYR A 229 -23.32 -13.96 19.10
N ASN A 230 -24.59 -14.29 18.86
CA ASN A 230 -25.53 -13.39 18.21
C ASN A 230 -26.20 -12.51 19.28
N PHE A 231 -25.89 -11.22 19.30
CA PHE A 231 -26.42 -10.26 20.27
C PHE A 231 -27.92 -9.95 20.08
N ILE A 232 -28.45 -10.09 18.86
CA ILE A 232 -29.89 -9.89 18.56
C ILE A 232 -30.69 -11.06 19.15
N GLU A 233 -30.24 -12.27 18.86
CA GLU A 233 -30.88 -13.53 19.29
C GLU A 233 -30.48 -13.97 20.71
N ARG A 234 -29.54 -13.25 21.34
CA ARG A 234 -28.93 -13.52 22.66
C ARG A 234 -28.48 -14.97 22.88
N LYS A 235 -27.94 -15.59 21.83
CA LYS A 235 -27.54 -17.01 21.84
C LYS A 235 -26.30 -17.26 20.99
N TRP A 236 -25.58 -18.31 21.34
CA TRP A 236 -24.48 -18.82 20.53
C TRP A 236 -25.01 -19.47 19.25
N MET A 237 -24.37 -19.16 18.13
CA MET A 237 -24.70 -19.63 16.79
C MET A 237 -23.42 -20.01 16.06
N ARG A 238 -23.53 -20.77 14.97
CA ARG A 238 -22.41 -21.09 14.08
C ARG A 238 -22.63 -20.54 12.68
N LYS A 239 -21.54 -20.14 12.00
CA LYS A 239 -21.60 -19.60 10.64
C LYS A 239 -21.10 -20.63 9.62
N SER A 240 -22.01 -21.52 9.19
CA SER A 240 -21.73 -22.64 8.31
C SER A 240 -21.08 -22.23 6.98
N GLY A 241 -20.19 -23.08 6.45
CA GLY A 241 -19.54 -22.90 5.16
C GLY A 241 -18.43 -21.85 5.13
N LYS A 242 -17.91 -21.42 6.29
CA LYS A 242 -16.75 -20.50 6.37
C LYS A 242 -15.53 -21.15 5.69
N LYS A 243 -14.93 -20.43 4.74
CA LYS A 243 -13.60 -20.77 4.22
C LYS A 243 -12.53 -20.32 5.22
N VAL A 244 -11.55 -21.18 5.46
CA VAL A 244 -10.45 -20.97 6.42
C VAL A 244 -9.17 -21.57 5.85
N THR A 245 -8.02 -21.09 6.30
CA THR A 245 -6.73 -21.75 6.07
C THR A 245 -6.44 -22.72 7.21
N ILE A 246 -5.91 -23.90 6.88
CA ILE A 246 -5.34 -24.83 7.85
C ILE A 246 -3.83 -24.90 7.68
N LYS A 247 -3.10 -25.00 8.79
CA LYS A 247 -1.65 -25.21 8.81
C LYS A 247 -1.33 -26.50 9.56
N TYR A 248 -0.64 -27.42 8.90
CA TYR A 248 -0.16 -28.67 9.48
C TYR A 248 1.00 -28.38 10.44
N LEU A 249 0.93 -28.90 11.67
CA LEU A 249 1.92 -28.68 12.71
C LEU A 249 2.81 -29.91 12.84
N ASN A 250 4.02 -29.84 12.29
CA ASN A 250 5.06 -30.86 12.50
C ASN A 250 5.69 -30.69 13.89
N VAL A 251 4.94 -31.08 14.92
CA VAL A 251 5.32 -30.98 16.34
C VAL A 251 5.00 -32.32 17.00
N GLU A 252 6.01 -32.90 17.66
CA GLU A 252 5.83 -34.13 18.44
C GLU A 252 4.72 -33.96 19.50
N LYS A 253 3.84 -34.97 19.60
CA LYS A 253 2.61 -34.93 20.41
C LYS A 253 2.81 -34.42 21.85
N ASN A 254 3.94 -34.73 22.48
CA ASN A 254 4.23 -34.36 23.87
C ASN A 254 4.62 -32.88 24.06
N PHE A 255 5.04 -32.19 23.01
CA PHE A 255 5.48 -30.79 23.05
C PHE A 255 4.41 -29.80 22.56
N MET A 256 3.25 -30.29 22.12
CA MET A 256 2.15 -29.46 21.61
C MET A 256 1.69 -28.39 22.62
N TYR A 257 1.56 -28.73 23.90
CA TYR A 257 1.12 -27.79 24.94
C TYR A 257 2.10 -26.64 25.15
N GLU A 258 3.41 -26.94 25.09
CA GLU A 258 4.48 -25.93 25.17
C GLU A 258 4.51 -25.05 23.91
N TYR A 259 4.40 -25.66 22.73
CA TYR A 259 4.32 -24.96 21.45
C TYR A 259 3.16 -23.97 21.42
N LEU A 260 1.96 -24.38 21.83
CA LEU A 260 0.78 -23.51 21.86
C LEU A 260 0.95 -22.36 22.87
N ASN A 261 1.48 -22.62 24.06
CA ASN A 261 1.78 -21.57 25.05
C ASN A 261 2.86 -20.57 24.60
N LYS A 262 3.79 -21.01 23.76
CA LYS A 262 4.83 -20.17 23.15
C LYS A 262 4.30 -19.31 22.00
N VAL A 263 3.47 -19.88 21.14
CA VAL A 263 2.95 -19.21 19.92
C VAL A 263 1.72 -18.34 20.22
N LYS A 264 0.90 -18.70 21.22
CA LYS A 264 -0.33 -18.01 21.62
C LYS A 264 -1.25 -17.68 20.43
N PRO A 265 -1.74 -18.71 19.69
CA PRO A 265 -2.52 -18.52 18.48
C PRO A 265 -3.92 -17.89 18.69
N GLU A 266 -4.36 -17.69 19.94
CA GLU A 266 -5.57 -16.96 20.30
C GLU A 266 -5.71 -15.62 19.55
N GLY A 267 -6.92 -15.28 19.10
CA GLY A 267 -7.20 -14.07 18.32
C GLY A 267 -6.85 -14.14 16.82
N ILE A 268 -6.01 -15.10 16.39
CA ILE A 268 -5.66 -15.33 14.97
C ILE A 268 -6.22 -16.69 14.47
N SER A 269 -6.33 -17.67 15.37
CA SER A 269 -6.83 -19.02 15.10
C SER A 269 -8.22 -19.25 15.70
N TYR A 270 -9.08 -19.94 14.93
CA TYR A 270 -10.34 -20.50 15.40
C TYR A 270 -10.16 -21.72 16.30
N GLY A 271 -9.03 -22.42 16.22
CA GLY A 271 -8.88 -23.65 16.98
C GLY A 271 -7.85 -24.64 16.45
N ILE A 272 -7.96 -25.86 16.97
CA ILE A 272 -7.07 -26.99 16.67
C ILE A 272 -7.90 -28.15 16.12
N SER A 273 -7.32 -28.86 15.15
CA SER A 273 -7.78 -30.15 14.67
C SER A 273 -6.62 -31.16 14.65
N GLN A 274 -6.89 -32.40 14.25
CA GLN A 274 -5.88 -33.43 14.03
C GLN A 274 -6.23 -34.25 12.79
N ASN A 275 -5.28 -34.41 11.88
CA ASN A 275 -5.45 -35.25 10.69
C ASN A 275 -5.77 -36.69 11.11
N LEU A 276 -6.82 -37.28 10.54
CA LEU A 276 -7.24 -38.64 10.91
C LEU A 276 -6.26 -39.72 10.44
N ASP A 277 -5.52 -39.48 9.37
CA ASP A 277 -4.60 -40.44 8.77
C ASP A 277 -3.18 -40.28 9.34
N THR A 278 -2.62 -39.08 9.27
CA THR A 278 -1.22 -38.83 9.70
C THR A 278 -1.06 -38.65 11.22
N LYS A 279 -2.15 -38.30 11.92
CA LYS A 279 -2.18 -37.88 13.34
C LYS A 279 -1.48 -36.55 13.63
N ASP A 280 -1.06 -35.80 12.62
CA ASP A 280 -0.51 -34.45 12.80
C ASP A 280 -1.59 -33.49 13.32
N TYR A 281 -1.19 -32.60 14.23
CA TYR A 281 -2.07 -31.51 14.66
C TYR A 281 -2.16 -30.43 13.60
N ILE A 282 -3.29 -29.72 13.59
CA ILE A 282 -3.62 -28.73 12.58
C ILE A 282 -4.11 -27.46 13.29
N LEU A 283 -3.57 -26.31 12.93
CA LEU A 283 -4.09 -25.01 13.37
C LEU A 283 -5.07 -24.47 12.33
N VAL A 284 -6.24 -24.00 12.77
CA VAL A 284 -7.32 -23.50 11.89
C VAL A 284 -7.37 -21.98 11.97
N ILE A 285 -6.91 -21.30 10.93
CA ILE A 285 -6.61 -19.86 10.93
C ILE A 285 -7.79 -19.06 10.34
N ASN A 286 -8.10 -17.91 10.96
CA ASN A 286 -9.23 -17.05 10.55
C ASN A 286 -8.98 -16.31 9.23
N GLU A 287 -7.72 -15.95 9.00
CA GLU A 287 -7.22 -15.27 7.81
C GLU A 287 -7.07 -16.24 6.63
N ILE A 288 -7.31 -15.75 5.42
CA ILE A 288 -7.02 -16.49 4.19
C ILE A 288 -5.55 -16.25 3.85
N CYS A 289 -4.72 -17.28 3.89
CA CYS A 289 -3.35 -17.20 3.39
C CYS A 289 -3.32 -17.21 1.86
N CYS A 290 -2.26 -16.66 1.28
CA CYS A 290 -2.15 -16.54 -0.16
C CYS A 290 -1.84 -17.88 -0.84
N GLU A 291 -2.64 -18.21 -1.87
CA GLU A 291 -2.56 -19.45 -2.66
C GLU A 291 -1.21 -19.66 -3.39
N LYS A 292 -0.31 -18.65 -3.40
CA LYS A 292 1.03 -18.74 -4.02
C LYS A 292 2.18 -18.86 -3.01
N CYS A 293 2.12 -18.10 -1.91
CA CYS A 293 3.24 -17.93 -0.98
C CYS A 293 3.02 -18.65 0.36
N GLY A 294 1.80 -19.11 0.68
CA GLY A 294 1.44 -19.61 2.02
C GLY A 294 1.39 -18.53 3.11
N GLU A 295 2.00 -17.37 2.87
CA GLU A 295 2.01 -16.23 3.78
C GLU A 295 0.67 -15.49 3.87
N LYS A 296 0.50 -14.78 4.98
CA LYS A 296 -0.66 -13.92 5.26
C LYS A 296 -0.82 -12.82 4.20
N TYR A 297 -2.05 -12.52 3.82
CA TYR A 297 -2.32 -11.29 3.08
C TYR A 297 -2.09 -10.07 3.98
N THR A 298 -1.45 -9.02 3.45
CA THR A 298 -1.36 -7.72 4.14
C THR A 298 -2.65 -6.91 4.05
N ASN A 299 -3.58 -7.33 3.19
CA ASN A 299 -4.92 -6.75 3.12
C ASN A 299 -5.91 -7.80 2.58
N ASP A 300 -6.78 -8.29 3.45
CA ASP A 300 -7.77 -9.33 3.16
C ASP A 300 -8.85 -8.90 2.14
N LEU A 301 -9.08 -7.59 1.97
CA LEU A 301 -10.02 -7.07 0.97
C LEU A 301 -9.47 -7.13 -0.46
N TYR A 302 -8.14 -7.23 -0.64
CA TYR A 302 -7.49 -7.14 -1.94
C TYR A 302 -6.57 -8.33 -2.27
N ASN A 303 -6.44 -9.35 -1.39
CA ASN A 303 -5.59 -10.52 -1.59
C ASN A 303 -4.11 -10.16 -1.91
N LEU A 304 -3.55 -9.18 -1.19
CA LEU A 304 -2.18 -8.69 -1.44
C LEU A 304 -1.17 -9.37 -0.49
N CYS A 305 -0.39 -10.36 -0.97
CA CYS A 305 0.69 -11.01 -0.18
C CYS A 305 1.95 -10.14 -0.25
N LYS A 306 2.52 -9.77 0.90
CA LYS A 306 3.76 -8.96 0.96
C LYS A 306 4.92 -9.63 0.22
N GLN A 307 4.98 -10.96 0.28
CA GLN A 307 5.96 -11.80 -0.41
C GLN A 307 5.66 -11.98 -1.91
N CYS A 308 4.41 -11.75 -2.35
CA CYS A 308 3.99 -11.72 -3.75
C CYS A 308 3.60 -10.30 -4.19
N LEU A 309 4.36 -9.28 -3.74
CA LEU A 309 4.11 -7.87 -4.03
C LEU A 309 3.98 -7.56 -5.54
N PHE A 310 4.59 -8.41 -6.37
CA PHE A 310 4.59 -8.37 -7.81
C PHE A 310 3.79 -9.54 -8.41
N SER A 311 2.80 -9.24 -9.24
CA SER A 311 2.09 -10.21 -10.09
C SER A 311 2.47 -10.04 -11.56
N ASP A 312 2.03 -10.98 -12.42
CA ASP A 312 2.26 -10.96 -13.88
C ASP A 312 3.72 -10.78 -14.34
N VAL A 313 4.67 -11.25 -13.53
CA VAL A 313 6.12 -11.14 -13.79
C VAL A 313 6.46 -11.85 -15.11
N LYS A 314 7.05 -11.10 -16.06
CA LYS A 314 7.46 -11.58 -17.39
C LYS A 314 8.79 -10.97 -17.77
N GLU A 315 9.73 -11.78 -18.24
CA GLU A 315 11.00 -11.27 -18.78
C GLU A 315 10.73 -10.41 -20.02
N ILE A 316 11.32 -9.21 -20.07
CA ILE A 316 11.17 -8.27 -21.19
C ILE A 316 12.51 -7.91 -21.85
N GLY A 317 13.63 -8.25 -21.22
CA GLY A 317 14.96 -8.07 -21.80
C GLY A 317 16.07 -8.63 -20.91
N LYS A 318 17.17 -9.04 -21.53
CA LYS A 318 18.34 -9.59 -20.83
C LYS A 318 19.61 -9.00 -21.44
N GLY A 319 20.39 -8.31 -20.63
CA GLY A 319 21.69 -7.73 -20.98
C GLY A 319 22.84 -8.54 -20.39
N GLY A 320 24.06 -8.00 -20.51
CA GLY A 320 25.27 -8.61 -19.94
C GLY A 320 25.40 -8.49 -18.42
N PHE A 321 24.68 -7.54 -17.80
CA PHE A 321 24.78 -7.21 -16.37
C PHE A 321 23.47 -7.39 -15.60
N ALA A 322 22.34 -7.54 -16.29
CA ALA A 322 21.02 -7.54 -15.69
C ALA A 322 19.99 -8.27 -16.55
N THR A 323 18.94 -8.80 -15.89
CA THR A 323 17.70 -9.22 -16.54
C THR A 323 16.58 -8.29 -16.08
N VAL A 324 15.76 -7.83 -17.03
CA VAL A 324 14.64 -6.92 -16.76
C VAL A 324 13.33 -7.67 -16.97
N TYR A 325 12.45 -7.57 -15.98
CA TYR A 325 11.09 -8.12 -16.02
C TYR A 325 10.07 -6.98 -15.98
N SER A 326 8.92 -7.16 -16.63
CA SER A 326 7.72 -6.37 -16.33
C SER A 326 6.90 -7.07 -15.25
N ALA A 327 6.32 -6.32 -14.33
CA ALA A 327 5.37 -6.85 -13.35
C ALA A 327 4.23 -5.86 -13.07
N THR A 328 3.20 -6.33 -12.37
CA THR A 328 2.12 -5.51 -11.81
C THR A 328 2.36 -5.38 -10.30
N TRP A 329 2.42 -4.14 -9.80
CA TRP A 329 2.54 -3.77 -8.40
C TRP A 329 1.40 -2.82 -8.06
N ASP A 330 0.50 -3.19 -7.14
CA ASP A 330 -0.67 -2.38 -6.76
C ASP A 330 -1.44 -1.81 -7.97
N GLN A 331 -1.88 -2.72 -8.86
CA GLN A 331 -2.53 -2.43 -10.16
C GLN A 331 -1.70 -1.61 -11.18
N LYS A 332 -0.53 -1.10 -10.81
CA LYS A 332 0.38 -0.32 -11.64
C LYS A 332 1.44 -1.21 -12.28
N LYS A 333 1.77 -0.96 -13.54
CA LYS A 333 2.85 -1.68 -14.22
C LYS A 333 4.22 -1.10 -13.84
N VAL A 334 5.16 -1.98 -13.48
CA VAL A 334 6.54 -1.65 -13.08
C VAL A 334 7.56 -2.47 -13.88
N ALA A 335 8.80 -1.96 -13.94
CA ALA A 335 9.95 -2.70 -14.42
C ALA A 335 10.81 -3.14 -13.21
N LEU A 336 11.22 -4.41 -13.21
CA LEU A 336 12.08 -5.01 -12.20
C LEU A 336 13.43 -5.32 -12.85
N LYS A 337 14.46 -4.51 -12.56
CA LYS A 337 15.83 -4.75 -13.03
C LYS A 337 16.57 -5.59 -11.99
N CYS A 338 16.75 -6.87 -12.27
CA CYS A 338 17.54 -7.79 -11.45
C CYS A 338 19.00 -7.75 -11.94
N LEU A 339 19.92 -7.23 -11.14
CA LEU A 339 21.35 -7.22 -11.47
C LEU A 339 21.96 -8.61 -11.24
N HIS A 340 22.89 -9.04 -12.09
CA HIS A 340 23.57 -10.33 -11.96
C HIS A 340 24.74 -10.23 -10.96
N ASN A 341 24.88 -11.19 -10.04
CA ASN A 341 25.92 -11.22 -9.01
C ASN A 341 25.91 -9.99 -8.06
N SER A 342 24.77 -9.33 -7.90
CA SER A 342 24.62 -8.09 -7.12
C SER A 342 25.06 -8.22 -5.65
N ARG A 343 24.96 -9.42 -5.06
CA ARG A 343 25.49 -9.73 -3.72
C ARG A 343 27.02 -9.59 -3.61
N ASN A 344 27.75 -9.80 -4.71
CA ASN A 344 29.20 -9.64 -4.76
C ASN A 344 29.63 -8.21 -5.15
N PHE A 345 28.70 -7.39 -5.65
CA PHE A 345 28.94 -6.05 -6.20
C PHE A 345 27.92 -5.04 -5.64
N VAL A 346 27.78 -5.01 -4.30
CA VAL A 346 26.77 -4.19 -3.61
C VAL A 346 26.97 -2.70 -3.88
N ASP A 347 28.22 -2.23 -3.99
CA ASP A 347 28.54 -0.83 -4.29
C ASP A 347 28.07 -0.43 -5.71
N GLU A 348 28.17 -1.33 -6.70
CA GLU A 348 27.68 -1.08 -8.07
C GLU A 348 26.15 -0.92 -8.07
N PHE A 349 25.44 -1.79 -7.33
CA PHE A 349 23.99 -1.70 -7.13
C PHE A 349 23.57 -0.39 -6.41
N LEU A 350 24.27 -0.02 -5.34
CA LEU A 350 24.01 1.23 -4.59
C LEU A 350 24.31 2.47 -5.44
N ASN A 351 25.36 2.44 -6.27
CA ASN A 351 25.69 3.52 -7.20
C ASN A 351 24.57 3.73 -8.24
N GLU A 352 24.02 2.66 -8.83
CA GLU A 352 22.88 2.80 -9.75
C GLU A 352 21.64 3.39 -9.05
N ILE A 353 21.36 2.97 -7.81
CA ILE A 353 20.24 3.52 -7.02
C ILE A 353 20.46 5.00 -6.71
N ASN A 354 21.66 5.39 -6.29
CA ASN A 354 22.02 6.77 -6.00
C ASN A 354 21.91 7.64 -7.24
N ALA A 355 22.32 7.13 -8.40
CA ALA A 355 22.16 7.80 -9.67
C ALA A 355 20.68 8.06 -10.00
N TYR A 356 19.77 7.09 -9.81
CA TYR A 356 18.33 7.34 -10.01
C TYR A 356 17.68 8.20 -8.92
N SER A 357 17.99 7.97 -7.64
CA SER A 357 17.36 8.66 -6.50
C SER A 357 17.63 10.16 -6.52
N ALA A 358 18.76 10.58 -7.06
CA ALA A 358 19.07 11.99 -7.28
C ALA A 358 18.00 12.73 -8.11
N TYR A 359 17.23 12.04 -8.96
CA TYR A 359 16.22 12.63 -9.86
C TYR A 359 14.77 12.30 -9.50
N SER A 360 14.51 11.47 -8.48
CA SER A 360 13.16 10.95 -8.17
C SER A 360 12.12 12.00 -7.75
N ASN A 361 12.60 13.17 -7.31
CA ASN A 361 11.79 14.25 -6.74
C ASN A 361 11.40 15.34 -7.75
N GLN A 362 11.70 15.14 -9.04
CA GLN A 362 11.34 16.08 -10.10
C GLN A 362 10.19 15.52 -10.94
N ASP A 363 8.98 16.02 -10.70
CA ASP A 363 7.91 15.87 -11.67
C ASP A 363 8.38 16.42 -13.02
N PHE A 364 8.16 15.66 -14.10
CA PHE A 364 8.66 15.91 -15.45
C PHE A 364 10.16 15.72 -15.71
N SER A 365 10.95 15.06 -14.83
CA SER A 365 12.32 14.67 -15.19
C SER A 365 12.36 13.74 -16.42
N SER A 366 13.38 13.94 -17.25
CA SER A 366 13.65 13.14 -18.45
C SER A 366 14.43 11.84 -18.12
N ILE A 367 14.37 11.38 -16.87
CA ILE A 367 15.00 10.16 -16.35
C ILE A 367 13.89 9.22 -15.84
N LEU A 368 14.15 7.91 -15.88
CA LEU A 368 13.19 6.90 -15.44
C LEU A 368 13.01 6.96 -13.91
N LYS A 369 11.76 6.98 -13.42
CA LYS A 369 11.49 7.13 -11.98
C LYS A 369 11.77 5.83 -11.21
N LEU A 370 12.56 5.94 -10.14
CA LEU A 370 12.74 4.90 -9.12
C LEU A 370 11.52 4.85 -8.19
N TYR A 371 11.01 3.64 -7.92
CA TYR A 371 9.96 3.40 -6.92
C TYR A 371 10.51 2.71 -5.66
N GLY A 372 11.61 1.98 -5.76
CA GLY A 372 12.27 1.37 -4.60
C GLY A 372 13.18 0.22 -5.00
N ILE A 373 13.48 -0.62 -4.01
CA ILE A 373 14.29 -1.82 -4.16
C ILE A 373 13.54 -3.05 -3.65
N SER A 374 13.93 -4.22 -4.13
CA SER A 374 13.44 -5.52 -3.68
C SER A 374 14.57 -6.55 -3.80
N GLN A 375 14.28 -7.81 -3.52
CA GLN A 375 15.23 -8.92 -3.61
C GLN A 375 14.51 -10.15 -4.16
N ASN A 376 15.15 -10.89 -5.06
CA ASN A 376 14.63 -12.15 -5.55
C ASN A 376 14.75 -13.21 -4.43
N PRO A 377 13.68 -13.91 -4.03
CA PRO A 377 13.72 -14.83 -2.89
C PRO A 377 14.51 -16.13 -3.18
N ASP A 378 14.64 -16.53 -4.44
CA ASP A 378 15.28 -17.79 -4.84
C ASP A 378 16.79 -17.63 -5.07
N THR A 379 17.20 -16.49 -5.64
CA THR A 379 18.61 -16.19 -5.97
C THR A 379 19.28 -15.23 -5.00
N GLU A 380 18.49 -14.59 -4.13
CA GLU A 380 18.86 -13.45 -3.26
C GLU A 380 19.45 -12.25 -4.02
N GLU A 381 19.31 -12.18 -5.33
CA GLU A 381 19.78 -11.05 -6.14
C GLU A 381 18.91 -9.81 -5.91
N TYR A 382 19.54 -8.65 -5.80
CA TYR A 382 18.85 -7.39 -5.61
C TYR A 382 18.13 -6.93 -6.89
N ILE A 383 16.99 -6.27 -6.68
CA ILE A 383 16.08 -5.81 -7.72
C ILE A 383 15.87 -4.31 -7.57
N ILE A 384 16.11 -3.54 -8.63
CA ILE A 384 15.72 -2.13 -8.72
C ILE A 384 14.32 -2.05 -9.32
N VAL A 385 13.39 -1.39 -8.61
CA VAL A 385 11.98 -1.25 -9.02
C VAL A 385 11.79 0.11 -9.68
N LEU A 386 11.58 0.10 -10.99
CA LEU A 386 11.55 1.28 -11.85
C LEU A 386 10.16 1.48 -12.50
N GLU A 387 9.92 2.70 -12.96
CA GLU A 387 8.81 3.04 -13.85
C GLU A 387 8.83 2.18 -15.12
N TYR A 388 7.68 1.63 -15.52
CA TYR A 388 7.57 0.82 -16.73
C TYR A 388 7.39 1.70 -17.98
N ALA A 389 8.38 1.70 -18.87
CA ALA A 389 8.33 2.42 -20.13
C ALA A 389 7.57 1.63 -21.22
N GLU A 390 6.27 1.94 -21.42
CA GLU A 390 5.38 1.19 -22.32
C GLU A 390 5.79 1.20 -23.80
N GLY A 391 6.42 2.29 -24.24
CA GLY A 391 6.94 2.45 -25.60
C GLY A 391 8.15 1.55 -25.92
N GLY A 392 8.80 0.97 -24.90
CA GLY A 392 10.05 0.22 -25.06
C GLY A 392 11.25 1.13 -25.28
N ASN A 393 12.33 0.58 -25.85
CA ASN A 393 13.50 1.37 -26.24
C ASN A 393 13.27 2.13 -27.57
N PHE A 394 14.25 2.91 -28.02
CA PHE A 394 14.10 3.69 -29.26
C PHE A 394 13.79 2.82 -30.49
N ASN A 395 14.40 1.64 -30.63
CA ASN A 395 14.11 0.75 -31.77
C ASN A 395 12.66 0.26 -31.73
N ASP A 396 12.14 -0.10 -30.56
CA ASP A 396 10.74 -0.49 -30.37
C ASP A 396 9.78 0.65 -30.73
N TYR A 397 10.05 1.85 -30.21
CA TYR A 397 9.25 3.03 -30.49
C TYR A 397 9.27 3.38 -31.98
N LEU A 398 10.46 3.38 -32.62
CA LEU A 398 10.62 3.69 -34.04
C LEU A 398 9.89 2.66 -34.92
N TYR A 399 9.98 1.37 -34.59
CA TYR A 399 9.27 0.31 -35.30
C TYR A 399 7.75 0.52 -35.28
N ARG A 400 7.19 0.94 -34.13
CA ARG A 400 5.75 1.23 -33.98
C ARG A 400 5.34 2.55 -34.66
N ASN A 401 6.18 3.58 -34.59
CA ASN A 401 5.84 4.97 -34.92
C ASN A 401 6.51 5.53 -36.19
N TYR A 402 7.19 4.71 -37.01
CA TYR A 402 7.93 5.16 -38.20
C TYR A 402 7.13 6.06 -39.16
N LYS A 403 5.81 5.82 -39.30
CA LYS A 403 4.91 6.63 -40.13
C LYS A 403 4.81 8.09 -39.72
N ILE A 404 4.89 8.36 -38.41
CA ILE A 404 4.82 9.71 -37.82
C ILE A 404 6.20 10.29 -37.47
N PHE A 405 7.30 9.58 -37.77
CA PHE A 405 8.68 9.97 -37.47
C PHE A 405 9.22 11.06 -38.42
N ASN A 406 8.50 12.18 -38.49
CA ASN A 406 8.84 13.39 -39.22
C ASN A 406 9.82 14.28 -38.44
N TRP A 407 10.30 15.36 -39.06
CA TRP A 407 11.28 16.25 -38.41
C TRP A 407 10.76 16.93 -37.14
N LEU A 408 9.46 17.19 -37.01
CA LEU A 408 8.89 17.78 -35.79
C LEU A 408 9.02 16.82 -34.60
N ASN A 409 8.70 15.54 -34.80
CA ASN A 409 8.86 14.50 -33.79
C ASN A 409 10.33 14.19 -33.50
N LYS A 410 11.19 14.13 -34.51
CA LYS A 410 12.65 13.97 -34.34
C LYS A 410 13.26 15.06 -33.45
N ILE A 411 12.90 16.33 -33.69
CA ILE A 411 13.38 17.46 -32.88
C ILE A 411 12.82 17.37 -31.45
N GLN A 412 11.55 17.00 -31.26
CA GLN A 412 11.00 16.87 -29.91
C GLN A 412 11.74 15.80 -29.09
N ILE A 413 11.95 14.61 -29.67
CA ILE A 413 12.67 13.53 -28.99
C ILE A 413 14.10 13.96 -28.63
N LEU A 414 14.77 14.71 -29.51
CA LEU A 414 16.10 15.27 -29.21
C LEU A 414 16.11 16.29 -28.06
N ILE A 415 15.04 17.09 -27.91
CA ILE A 415 14.87 18.01 -26.78
C ILE A 415 14.73 17.23 -25.48
N ASP A 416 13.91 16.17 -25.47
CA ASP A 416 13.73 15.33 -24.28
C ASP A 416 15.05 14.65 -23.87
N ILE A 417 15.79 14.09 -24.84
CA ILE A 417 17.07 13.42 -24.61
C ILE A 417 18.14 14.39 -24.11
N ILE A 418 18.30 15.57 -24.73
CA ILE A 418 19.34 16.52 -24.29
C ILE A 418 19.00 17.17 -22.95
N LYS A 419 17.71 17.33 -22.61
CA LYS A 419 17.29 17.76 -21.26
C LYS A 419 17.73 16.76 -20.20
N GLY A 420 17.44 15.47 -20.38
CA GLY A 420 17.90 14.43 -19.48
C GLY A 420 19.42 14.40 -19.36
N LEU A 421 20.15 14.49 -20.48
CA LEU A 421 21.61 14.48 -20.44
C LEU A 421 22.18 15.72 -19.73
N LYS A 422 21.55 16.88 -19.90
CA LYS A 422 21.88 18.10 -19.16
C LYS A 422 21.59 17.96 -17.67
N GLU A 423 20.46 17.35 -17.28
CA GLU A 423 20.16 17.01 -15.87
C GLU A 423 21.26 16.12 -15.26
N ILE A 424 21.80 15.17 -16.02
CA ILE A 424 22.97 14.34 -15.63
C ILE A 424 24.23 15.20 -15.47
N HIS A 425 24.60 15.96 -16.51
CA HIS A 425 25.83 16.75 -16.53
C HIS A 425 25.86 17.88 -15.49
N GLN A 426 24.70 18.46 -15.16
CA GLN A 426 24.60 19.49 -14.11
C GLN A 426 25.00 18.98 -12.71
N LYS A 427 24.90 17.67 -12.45
CA LYS A 427 25.35 17.05 -11.20
C LYS A 427 26.80 16.54 -11.22
N GLN A 428 27.59 16.97 -12.19
CA GLN A 428 28.98 16.48 -12.41
C GLN A 428 29.07 14.96 -12.66
N MET A 429 27.96 14.34 -13.08
CA MET A 429 27.91 12.93 -13.47
C MET A 429 28.16 12.77 -14.98
N VAL A 430 28.54 11.55 -15.38
CA VAL A 430 28.71 11.07 -16.76
C VAL A 430 27.93 9.76 -16.89
N HIS A 431 27.13 9.59 -17.95
CA HIS A 431 26.29 8.38 -18.16
C HIS A 431 27.12 7.17 -18.62
N ARG A 432 28.15 7.40 -19.44
CA ARG A 432 29.17 6.43 -19.92
C ARG A 432 28.69 5.37 -20.90
N ASP A 433 27.41 5.00 -20.88
CA ASP A 433 26.82 4.03 -21.82
C ASP A 433 25.60 4.61 -22.56
N PHE A 434 25.81 5.81 -23.10
CA PHE A 434 24.72 6.65 -23.60
C PHE A 434 24.37 6.31 -25.06
N HIS A 435 23.46 5.37 -25.26
CA HIS A 435 23.07 4.90 -26.60
C HIS A 435 21.56 4.70 -26.75
N ILE A 436 21.06 4.51 -27.98
CA ILE A 436 19.61 4.41 -28.25
C ILE A 436 18.88 3.28 -27.51
N GLY A 437 19.57 2.21 -27.11
CA GLY A 437 19.01 1.16 -26.26
C GLY A 437 18.67 1.61 -24.84
N ASN A 438 19.34 2.65 -24.34
CA ASN A 438 19.18 3.24 -23.00
C ASN A 438 18.32 4.53 -23.06
N ILE A 439 17.61 4.72 -24.19
CA ILE A 439 16.59 5.75 -24.38
C ILE A 439 15.24 5.02 -24.47
N LEU A 440 14.40 5.21 -23.46
CA LEU A 440 13.09 4.56 -23.35
C LEU A 440 11.94 5.56 -23.55
N PHE A 441 10.79 5.04 -23.96
CA PHE A 441 9.58 5.82 -24.19
C PHE A 441 8.49 5.43 -23.19
N LYS A 442 8.02 6.37 -22.37
CA LYS A 442 7.04 6.08 -21.31
C LYS A 442 5.67 5.65 -21.87
N HIS A 443 5.34 6.06 -23.09
CA HIS A 443 4.08 5.73 -23.77
C HIS A 443 4.29 5.24 -25.20
N THR A 444 3.32 4.47 -25.70
CA THR A 444 3.33 3.89 -27.05
C THR A 444 2.98 4.88 -28.18
N LYS A 445 2.15 5.90 -27.91
CA LYS A 445 1.48 6.73 -28.92
C LYS A 445 2.01 8.14 -29.10
N TYR A 446 2.75 8.67 -28.13
CA TYR A 446 3.27 10.04 -28.13
C TYR A 446 4.64 10.11 -27.46
N ASN A 447 5.38 11.18 -27.76
CA ASN A 447 6.74 11.35 -27.30
C ASN A 447 6.71 11.69 -25.81
N ASN A 448 7.27 10.80 -25.00
CA ASN A 448 7.59 11.02 -23.60
C ASN A 448 8.85 10.21 -23.34
N THR A 449 9.98 10.81 -23.69
CA THR A 449 11.28 10.14 -23.77
C THR A 449 11.99 10.23 -22.42
N CYS A 450 12.70 9.17 -22.02
CA CYS A 450 13.51 9.18 -20.81
C CYS A 450 14.81 8.40 -20.98
N ILE A 451 15.83 8.78 -20.21
CA ILE A 451 17.11 8.08 -20.10
C ILE A 451 16.99 6.99 -19.03
N SER A 452 17.51 5.81 -19.34
CA SER A 452 17.56 4.64 -18.47
C SER A 452 18.98 4.10 -18.35
N ASP A 453 19.10 3.00 -17.59
CA ASP A 453 20.32 2.25 -17.31
C ASP A 453 21.44 3.12 -16.74
N MET A 454 21.32 3.43 -15.45
CA MET A 454 22.29 4.26 -14.73
C MET A 454 23.42 3.42 -14.10
N GLY A 455 23.55 2.12 -14.46
CA GLY A 455 24.51 1.20 -13.84
C GLY A 455 25.98 1.58 -14.01
N LEU A 456 26.31 2.30 -15.08
CA LEU A 456 27.64 2.85 -15.34
C LEU A 456 27.71 4.38 -15.11
N CYS A 457 26.61 4.99 -14.64
CA CYS A 457 26.53 6.42 -14.40
C CYS A 457 27.26 6.78 -13.10
N GLY A 458 28.10 7.81 -13.12
CA GLY A 458 28.87 8.20 -11.94
C GLY A 458 29.71 9.46 -12.13
N GLU A 459 30.32 9.93 -11.05
CA GLU A 459 31.15 11.14 -11.00
C GLU A 459 32.43 11.05 -11.86
N ILE A 460 32.84 12.19 -12.40
CA ILE A 460 34.06 12.32 -13.21
C ILE A 460 35.28 11.79 -12.41
N GLY A 461 36.02 10.85 -12.99
CA GLY A 461 37.22 10.24 -12.38
C GLY A 461 36.97 9.11 -11.36
N ASN A 462 35.73 8.79 -11.00
CA ASN A 462 35.41 7.90 -9.87
C ASN A 462 35.19 6.41 -10.25
N ILE A 463 35.86 5.88 -11.28
CA ILE A 463 35.77 4.46 -11.71
C ILE A 463 37.15 3.93 -12.13
N ASP A 464 37.36 2.62 -11.92
CA ASP A 464 38.43 1.79 -12.50
C ASP A 464 38.73 2.13 -13.97
N GLU A 465 39.75 2.95 -14.20
CA GLU A 465 40.19 3.43 -15.52
C GLU A 465 40.62 2.29 -16.46
N THR A 466 40.78 1.06 -15.96
CA THR A 466 41.21 -0.08 -16.77
C THR A 466 40.08 -0.72 -17.58
N LYS A 467 38.81 -0.47 -17.29
CA LYS A 467 37.66 -1.13 -17.96
C LYS A 467 36.87 -0.18 -18.85
N ILE A 468 36.79 -0.51 -20.14
CA ILE A 468 36.02 0.22 -21.14
C ILE A 468 34.74 -0.57 -21.43
N TYR A 469 33.60 0.04 -21.15
CA TYR A 469 32.28 -0.55 -21.36
C TYR A 469 31.46 0.24 -22.40
N GLY A 470 30.53 -0.46 -23.05
CA GLY A 470 29.46 0.16 -23.82
C GLY A 470 29.29 -0.42 -25.23
N VAL A 471 28.51 0.26 -26.04
CA VAL A 471 28.29 -0.09 -27.45
C VAL A 471 29.29 0.64 -28.34
N MET A 472 30.30 -0.08 -28.83
CA MET A 472 31.49 0.45 -29.55
C MET A 472 31.24 1.66 -30.48
N PRO A 473 30.29 1.65 -31.44
CA PRO A 473 29.95 2.83 -32.25
C PRO A 473 29.66 4.14 -31.49
N TYR A 474 29.08 4.03 -30.29
CA TYR A 474 28.71 5.15 -29.43
C TYR A 474 29.84 5.56 -28.46
N VAL A 475 30.89 4.75 -28.30
CA VAL A 475 32.02 5.05 -27.42
C VAL A 475 32.98 6.03 -28.09
N ALA A 476 33.37 7.07 -27.37
CA ALA A 476 34.19 8.16 -27.90
C ALA A 476 35.65 7.73 -28.16
N PRO A 477 36.34 8.31 -29.17
CA PRO A 477 37.66 7.85 -29.61
C PRO A 477 38.77 8.02 -28.57
N GLU A 478 38.62 8.92 -27.61
CA GLU A 478 39.53 9.07 -26.47
C GLU A 478 39.30 7.98 -25.40
N ILE A 479 38.06 7.52 -25.23
CA ILE A 479 37.69 6.46 -24.29
C ILE A 479 38.12 5.09 -24.82
N LEU A 480 37.97 4.85 -26.13
CA LEU A 480 38.54 3.66 -26.78
C LEU A 480 40.07 3.59 -26.62
N ARG A 481 40.77 4.72 -26.50
CA ARG A 481 42.22 4.79 -26.20
C ARG A 481 42.55 4.65 -24.71
N GLY A 482 41.57 4.39 -23.85
CA GLY A 482 41.77 4.22 -22.41
C GLY A 482 41.90 5.53 -21.62
N ASN A 483 41.47 6.68 -22.15
CA ASN A 483 41.35 7.89 -21.33
C ASN A 483 40.09 7.83 -20.43
N PRO A 484 40.09 8.50 -19.27
CA PRO A 484 38.94 8.52 -18.36
C PRO A 484 37.66 9.10 -18.98
N TYR A 485 36.51 8.61 -18.54
CA TYR A 485 35.20 9.11 -18.98
C TYR A 485 34.97 10.57 -18.57
N THR A 486 34.50 11.36 -19.53
CA THR A 486 34.15 12.78 -19.36
C THR A 486 32.75 13.05 -19.92
N GLN A 487 32.13 14.17 -19.54
CA GLN A 487 30.86 14.60 -20.11
C GLN A 487 30.92 14.76 -21.64
N ALA A 488 32.09 15.13 -22.19
CA ALA A 488 32.31 15.22 -23.63
C ALA A 488 32.24 13.85 -24.34
N ALA A 489 32.45 12.73 -23.64
CA ALA A 489 32.24 11.40 -24.18
C ALA A 489 30.73 11.11 -24.39
N ASP A 490 29.87 11.44 -23.42
CA ASP A 490 28.40 11.33 -23.62
C ASP A 490 27.92 12.23 -24.77
N ILE A 491 28.54 13.41 -24.97
CA ILE A 491 28.23 14.28 -26.11
C ILE A 491 28.59 13.64 -27.45
N TYR A 492 29.70 12.91 -27.53
CA TYR A 492 30.03 12.12 -28.72
C TYR A 492 28.94 11.07 -29.00
N SER A 493 28.50 10.36 -27.97
CA SER A 493 27.44 9.36 -28.06
C SER A 493 26.09 9.99 -28.44
N PHE A 494 25.77 11.19 -27.95
CA PHE A 494 24.63 12.00 -28.41
C PHE A 494 24.74 12.34 -29.91
N GLY A 495 25.94 12.59 -30.43
CA GLY A 495 26.19 12.73 -31.87
C GLY A 495 25.82 11.48 -32.68
N MET A 496 26.09 10.29 -32.15
CA MET A 496 25.68 9.02 -32.77
C MET A 496 24.17 8.76 -32.63
N ILE A 497 23.54 9.20 -31.53
CA ILE A 497 22.07 9.21 -31.40
C ILE A 497 21.44 10.16 -32.42
N MET A 498 22.02 11.34 -32.67
CA MET A 498 21.58 12.24 -33.74
C MET A 498 21.68 11.58 -35.13
N TYR A 499 22.77 10.85 -35.42
CA TYR A 499 22.87 10.08 -36.66
C TYR A 499 21.73 9.06 -36.81
N PHE A 500 21.44 8.30 -35.76
CA PHE A 500 20.32 7.35 -35.75
C PHE A 500 18.98 8.06 -35.99
N ILE A 501 18.70 9.16 -35.28
CA ILE A 501 17.45 9.92 -35.41
C ILE A 501 17.29 10.50 -36.82
N ALA A 502 18.36 10.98 -37.44
CA ALA A 502 18.34 11.45 -38.80
C ALA A 502 18.04 10.33 -39.81
N THR A 503 18.71 9.18 -39.68
CA THR A 503 18.76 8.14 -40.73
C THR A 503 17.83 6.95 -40.54
N GLY A 504 17.38 6.67 -39.30
CA GLY A 504 16.73 5.42 -38.92
C GLY A 504 17.65 4.19 -39.01
N ARG A 505 18.98 4.37 -39.06
CA ARG A 505 19.97 3.29 -39.11
C ARG A 505 20.93 3.38 -37.92
N GLN A 506 21.34 2.23 -37.43
CA GLN A 506 22.43 2.12 -36.47
C GLN A 506 23.76 2.61 -37.08
N PRO A 507 24.60 3.33 -36.33
CA PRO A 507 25.94 3.73 -36.79
C PRO A 507 26.82 2.50 -37.04
N PHE A 508 27.55 2.48 -38.16
CA PHE A 508 28.46 1.39 -38.58
C PHE A 508 27.79 0.01 -38.77
N SER A 509 26.50 -0.02 -39.11
CA SER A 509 25.70 -1.26 -39.27
C SER A 509 26.14 -2.19 -40.39
N ASP A 510 27.02 -1.73 -41.26
CA ASP A 510 27.56 -2.40 -42.44
C ASP A 510 28.88 -3.15 -42.18
N CYS A 511 29.47 -3.05 -40.97
CA CYS A 511 30.77 -3.66 -40.65
C CYS A 511 30.77 -4.42 -39.31
N ALA A 512 31.83 -5.21 -39.07
CA ALA A 512 32.03 -5.89 -37.79
C ALA A 512 32.35 -4.91 -36.66
N HIS A 513 31.91 -5.20 -35.43
CA HIS A 513 32.31 -4.45 -34.25
C HIS A 513 33.55 -5.11 -33.61
N ASP A 514 34.69 -4.88 -34.24
CA ASP A 514 36.00 -5.45 -33.91
C ASP A 514 37.07 -4.36 -33.68
N GLU A 515 38.33 -4.79 -33.57
CA GLU A 515 39.49 -3.90 -33.41
C GLU A 515 39.66 -2.93 -34.59
N LEU A 516 39.35 -3.36 -35.82
CA LEU A 516 39.44 -2.52 -37.02
C LEU A 516 38.41 -1.39 -36.96
N LEU A 517 37.17 -1.65 -36.51
CA LEU A 517 36.20 -0.59 -36.28
C LEU A 517 36.66 0.37 -35.17
N ALA A 518 37.20 -0.14 -34.06
CA ALA A 518 37.72 0.70 -32.97
C ALA A 518 38.84 1.64 -33.48
N LEU A 519 39.80 1.10 -34.24
CA LEU A 519 40.86 1.87 -34.88
C LEU A 519 40.31 2.92 -35.87
N ASN A 520 39.33 2.56 -36.70
CA ASN A 520 38.69 3.49 -37.64
C ASN A 520 37.99 4.65 -36.91
N ILE A 521 37.28 4.38 -35.81
CA ILE A 521 36.65 5.42 -34.98
C ILE A 521 37.73 6.37 -34.39
N CYS A 522 38.81 5.80 -33.86
CA CYS A 522 39.96 6.54 -33.32
C CYS A 522 40.69 7.39 -34.38
N ASN A 523 40.70 6.93 -35.65
CA ASN A 523 41.25 7.65 -36.81
C ASN A 523 40.29 8.67 -37.43
N GLY A 524 39.12 8.91 -36.82
CA GLY A 524 38.18 9.94 -37.25
C GLY A 524 37.16 9.51 -38.30
N ILE A 525 37.09 8.22 -38.66
CA ILE A 525 36.03 7.69 -39.51
C ILE A 525 34.67 7.84 -38.79
N ARG A 526 33.64 8.27 -39.52
CA ARG A 526 32.27 8.49 -39.01
C ARG A 526 31.24 8.01 -40.04
N PRO A 527 30.03 7.63 -39.62
CA PRO A 527 28.97 7.23 -40.55
C PRO A 527 28.56 8.35 -41.50
N GLU A 528 28.38 8.05 -42.79
CA GLU A 528 28.05 9.06 -43.79
C GLU A 528 26.60 9.58 -43.71
N ILE A 529 26.45 10.90 -43.77
CA ILE A 529 25.16 11.59 -43.93
C ILE A 529 25.36 12.96 -44.59
N ASN A 530 24.54 13.23 -45.61
CA ASN A 530 24.58 14.44 -46.43
C ASN A 530 23.17 15.03 -46.63
N GLU A 531 23.10 16.30 -47.03
CA GLU A 531 21.86 16.95 -47.49
C GLU A 531 21.34 16.22 -48.75
N PRO A 532 20.01 16.08 -48.97
CA PRO A 532 18.89 16.55 -48.14
C PRO A 532 18.36 15.50 -47.13
N LYS A 533 19.13 14.43 -46.82
CA LYS A 533 18.69 13.40 -45.85
C LYS A 533 18.49 13.97 -44.44
N ALA A 534 19.25 15.00 -44.09
CA ALA A 534 19.02 15.84 -42.93
C ALA A 534 19.40 17.30 -43.21
N PRO A 535 18.85 18.28 -42.45
CA PRO A 535 19.18 19.69 -42.58
C PRO A 535 20.67 19.96 -42.35
N LYS A 536 21.26 20.90 -43.08
CA LYS A 536 22.67 21.28 -42.88
C LYS A 536 22.97 21.65 -41.43
N CYS A 537 22.16 22.50 -40.82
CA CYS A 537 22.36 22.94 -39.43
C CYS A 537 22.28 21.79 -38.42
N TYR A 538 21.53 20.73 -38.74
CA TYR A 538 21.47 19.50 -37.95
C TYR A 538 22.76 18.69 -38.11
N ILE A 539 23.20 18.48 -39.36
CA ILE A 539 24.45 17.78 -39.69
C ILE A 539 25.65 18.51 -39.08
N ASP A 540 25.69 19.84 -39.16
CA ASP A 540 26.74 20.69 -38.58
C ASP A 540 26.80 20.56 -37.05
N LEU A 541 25.65 20.49 -36.35
CA LEU A 541 25.61 20.26 -34.91
C LEU A 541 26.06 18.85 -34.54
N MET A 542 25.50 17.84 -35.20
CA MET A 542 25.88 16.42 -35.02
C MET A 542 27.39 16.23 -35.25
N LYS A 543 27.97 16.87 -36.26
CA LYS A 543 29.40 16.80 -36.56
C LYS A 543 30.29 17.44 -35.49
N LYS A 544 29.79 18.46 -34.78
CA LYS A 544 30.48 19.03 -33.61
C LYS A 544 30.36 18.15 -32.37
N CYS A 545 29.24 17.44 -32.21
CA CYS A 545 29.07 16.52 -31.09
C CYS A 545 30.07 15.36 -31.14
N TRP A 546 30.35 14.79 -32.33
CA TRP A 546 31.27 13.64 -32.47
C TRP A 546 32.72 14.00 -32.87
N ASP A 547 33.13 15.25 -32.64
CA ASP A 547 34.47 15.76 -32.99
C ASP A 547 35.57 14.87 -32.37
N PRO A 548 36.67 14.54 -33.07
CA PRO A 548 37.75 13.74 -32.51
C PRO A 548 38.36 14.33 -31.23
N ASN A 549 38.41 15.66 -31.10
CA ASN A 549 38.89 16.33 -29.89
C ASN A 549 37.71 16.59 -28.94
N PRO A 550 37.70 16.05 -27.71
CA PRO A 550 36.62 16.28 -26.74
C PRO A 550 36.40 17.76 -26.41
N SER A 551 37.46 18.59 -26.40
CA SER A 551 37.38 20.01 -26.08
C SER A 551 36.67 20.85 -27.16
N ASN A 552 36.54 20.35 -28.39
CA ASN A 552 35.78 20.98 -29.45
C ASN A 552 34.26 20.73 -29.34
N ARG A 553 33.84 19.75 -28.52
CA ARG A 553 32.45 19.31 -28.44
C ARG A 553 31.63 20.31 -27.60
N PRO A 554 30.43 20.71 -28.04
CA PRO A 554 29.58 21.61 -27.27
C PRO A 554 29.02 20.91 -26.02
N ASN A 555 28.91 21.62 -24.89
CA ASN A 555 28.26 21.07 -23.70
C ASN A 555 26.72 20.91 -23.89
N ALA A 556 26.09 20.11 -23.03
CA ALA A 556 24.67 19.78 -23.14
C ALA A 556 23.75 21.01 -23.16
N PHE A 557 24.06 22.04 -22.36
CA PHE A 557 23.34 23.32 -22.36
C PHE A 557 23.36 24.01 -23.73
N LYS A 558 24.53 24.06 -24.39
CA LYS A 558 24.66 24.70 -25.70
C LYS A 558 23.96 23.91 -26.81
N ILE A 559 23.94 22.58 -26.70
CA ILE A 559 23.20 21.71 -27.63
C ILE A 559 21.69 21.93 -27.46
N GLU A 560 21.17 21.98 -26.22
CA GLU A 560 19.77 22.26 -25.95
C GLU A 560 19.31 23.60 -26.56
N GLU A 561 20.07 24.68 -26.36
CA GLU A 561 19.80 26.01 -26.95
C GLU A 561 19.68 25.92 -28.49
N LEU A 562 20.58 25.18 -29.15
CA LEU A 562 20.60 25.05 -30.60
C LEU A 562 19.42 24.21 -31.11
N ILE A 563 19.05 23.13 -30.41
CA ILE A 563 17.93 22.27 -30.80
C ILE A 563 16.59 22.99 -30.59
N TRP A 564 16.44 23.78 -29.52
CA TRP A 564 15.30 24.71 -29.39
C TRP A 564 15.23 25.70 -30.55
N SER A 565 16.37 26.28 -30.97
CA SER A 565 16.40 27.17 -32.14
C SER A 565 15.91 26.49 -33.43
N PHE A 566 16.13 25.18 -33.57
CA PHE A 566 15.58 24.38 -34.67
C PHE A 566 14.06 24.23 -34.54
N ARG A 567 13.55 23.88 -33.35
CA ARG A 567 12.10 23.74 -33.09
C ARG A 567 11.35 25.03 -33.36
N TYR A 568 11.80 26.16 -32.81
CA TYR A 568 11.17 27.47 -33.03
C TYR A 568 11.18 27.87 -34.51
N SER A 569 12.30 27.66 -35.22
CA SER A 569 12.40 27.98 -36.64
C SER A 569 11.55 27.08 -37.55
N TYR A 570 11.23 25.86 -37.13
CA TYR A 570 10.46 24.92 -37.94
C TYR A 570 8.95 24.93 -37.63
N MET A 571 8.56 25.29 -36.41
CA MET A 571 7.15 25.30 -35.99
C MET A 571 6.39 26.60 -36.28
N LEU A 572 7.03 27.75 -36.06
CA LEU A 572 6.33 29.03 -36.12
C LEU A 572 6.03 29.39 -37.57
N ASP A 573 4.80 29.83 -37.85
CA ASP A 573 4.51 30.46 -39.12
C ASP A 573 5.36 31.74 -39.25
N ALA A 574 5.86 31.98 -40.45
CA ALA A 574 6.73 33.12 -40.74
C ALA A 574 6.00 34.47 -40.52
N SER A 575 4.67 34.47 -40.30
CA SER A 575 3.87 35.63 -39.90
C SER A 575 4.18 36.13 -38.49
N GLU A 576 4.16 35.28 -37.46
CA GLU A 576 4.40 35.69 -36.06
C GLU A 576 5.86 36.14 -35.82
N VAL A 577 6.82 35.40 -36.40
CA VAL A 577 8.26 35.70 -36.26
C VAL A 577 8.63 37.06 -36.89
N LYS A 578 7.83 37.58 -37.84
CA LYS A 578 8.13 38.82 -38.56
C LYS A 578 8.13 40.07 -37.67
N LEU A 579 7.33 40.10 -36.60
CA LEU A 579 7.03 41.31 -35.82
C LEU A 579 8.05 41.59 -34.69
N ASN A 580 8.59 40.55 -34.03
CA ASN A 580 9.26 40.71 -32.74
C ASN A 580 10.78 40.38 -32.72
N MET A 581 11.44 40.16 -33.87
CA MET A 581 12.87 39.79 -33.91
C MET A 581 13.76 40.76 -34.71
N LYS A 582 14.99 41.00 -34.18
CA LYS A 582 16.08 41.67 -34.91
C LYS A 582 16.38 40.97 -36.25
N PHE A 583 16.75 41.76 -37.26
CA PHE A 583 16.90 41.32 -38.66
C PHE A 583 17.80 40.08 -38.83
N GLU A 584 18.94 40.01 -38.14
CA GLU A 584 19.86 38.87 -38.22
C GLU A 584 19.25 37.57 -37.66
N LYS A 585 18.53 37.66 -36.54
CA LYS A 585 17.81 36.51 -35.96
C LYS A 585 16.75 36.01 -36.94
N LYS A 586 16.02 36.93 -37.60
CA LYS A 586 15.02 36.63 -38.63
C LYS A 586 15.62 35.93 -39.85
N ARG A 587 16.77 36.39 -40.35
CA ARG A 587 17.52 35.73 -41.45
C ARG A 587 17.98 34.31 -41.06
N ARG A 588 18.43 34.11 -39.82
CA ARG A 588 18.83 32.79 -39.30
C ARG A 588 17.65 31.83 -39.20
N HIS A 589 16.48 32.27 -38.71
CA HIS A 589 15.27 31.45 -38.64
C HIS A 589 14.86 30.96 -40.02
N TYR A 590 14.70 31.86 -41.00
CA TYR A 590 14.33 31.49 -42.38
C TYR A 590 15.32 30.50 -43.02
N LYS A 591 16.63 30.67 -42.78
CA LYS A 591 17.65 29.73 -43.28
C LYS A 591 17.50 28.33 -42.65
N ILE A 592 17.12 28.24 -41.38
CA ILE A 592 16.89 26.95 -40.70
C ILE A 592 15.57 26.32 -41.20
N GLU A 593 14.49 27.10 -41.20
CA GLU A 593 13.15 26.70 -41.68
C GLU A 593 13.22 26.03 -43.07
N LYS A 594 13.91 26.67 -44.02
CA LYS A 594 14.07 26.18 -45.40
C LYS A 594 14.72 24.78 -45.44
N GLN A 595 15.81 24.58 -44.72
CA GLN A 595 16.53 23.29 -44.69
C GLN A 595 15.68 22.16 -44.09
N PHE A 596 14.88 22.47 -43.04
CA PHE A 596 13.97 21.49 -42.45
C PHE A 596 12.79 21.16 -43.37
N LYS A 597 12.26 22.13 -44.14
CA LYS A 597 11.23 21.89 -45.16
C LYS A 597 11.77 21.00 -46.30
N GLU A 598 12.93 21.33 -46.87
CA GLU A 598 13.60 20.54 -47.91
C GLU A 598 13.88 19.10 -47.44
N SER A 599 14.33 18.93 -46.19
CA SER A 599 14.61 17.60 -45.61
C SER A 599 13.34 16.80 -45.30
N ASP A 600 12.20 17.45 -45.04
CA ASP A 600 10.92 16.77 -44.85
C ASP A 600 10.25 16.41 -46.19
N GLU A 601 10.45 17.22 -47.24
CA GLU A 601 10.09 16.88 -48.62
C GLU A 601 10.89 15.65 -49.11
N TYR A 602 12.21 15.63 -48.90
CA TYR A 602 13.02 14.45 -49.20
C TYR A 602 12.55 13.21 -48.43
N ARG A 603 12.21 13.33 -47.14
CA ARG A 603 11.65 12.24 -46.32
C ARG A 603 10.29 11.76 -46.86
N LYS A 604 9.44 12.65 -47.35
CA LYS A 604 8.15 12.30 -47.97
C LYS A 604 8.34 11.52 -49.27
N ALA A 605 9.33 11.91 -50.08
CA ALA A 605 9.71 11.20 -51.31
C ALA A 605 10.43 9.86 -51.04
N ASN A 606 11.14 9.75 -49.91
CA ASN A 606 11.92 8.58 -49.50
C ASN A 606 11.44 8.06 -48.14
N PRO A 607 10.21 7.52 -48.04
CA PRO A 607 9.65 7.09 -46.77
C PRO A 607 10.43 5.92 -46.16
N LEU A 608 10.71 6.01 -44.85
CA LEU A 608 11.26 4.88 -44.10
C LEU A 608 10.33 3.68 -44.20
N SER A 609 10.88 2.53 -44.59
CA SER A 609 10.16 1.26 -44.63
C SER A 609 10.58 0.37 -43.46
N ILE A 610 9.68 -0.52 -43.03
CA ILE A 610 9.98 -1.51 -41.99
C ILE A 610 11.21 -2.36 -42.39
N LYS A 611 11.32 -2.75 -43.66
CA LYS A 611 12.50 -3.46 -44.21
C LYS A 611 13.81 -2.67 -44.11
N HIS A 612 13.76 -1.33 -44.11
CA HIS A 612 14.93 -0.48 -43.93
C HIS A 612 15.28 -0.28 -42.45
N ILE A 613 14.29 -0.32 -41.54
CA ILE A 613 14.54 -0.32 -40.08
C ILE A 613 15.11 -1.68 -39.65
N GLN A 614 14.61 -2.76 -40.25
CA GLN A 614 15.08 -4.14 -40.07
C GLN A 614 16.17 -4.54 -41.08
N SER A 615 16.85 -3.59 -41.74
CA SER A 615 17.89 -3.93 -42.70
C SER A 615 19.00 -4.71 -42.01
N ALA A 616 19.47 -5.80 -42.63
CA ALA A 616 20.47 -6.68 -42.03
C ALA A 616 21.71 -5.90 -41.62
N THR A 617 21.93 -5.82 -40.30
CA THR A 617 23.22 -5.43 -39.74
C THR A 617 24.23 -6.52 -40.08
N HIS A 618 25.51 -6.14 -40.21
CA HIS A 618 26.58 -7.11 -40.33
C HIS A 618 26.50 -8.16 -39.19
N PRO A 619 26.68 -9.47 -39.44
CA PRO A 619 26.44 -10.50 -38.41
C PRO A 619 27.32 -10.37 -37.15
N GLN A 620 28.43 -9.64 -37.24
CA GLN A 620 29.35 -9.35 -36.14
C GLN A 620 29.19 -7.92 -35.58
N ALA A 621 28.16 -7.18 -35.99
CA ALA A 621 27.79 -5.90 -35.39
C ALA A 621 26.96 -6.15 -34.13
N ILE A 622 27.41 -5.61 -32.99
CA ILE A 622 26.80 -5.82 -31.67
C ILE A 622 26.41 -4.48 -31.07
N TYR A 623 25.10 -4.28 -30.87
CA TYR A 623 24.48 -3.05 -30.35
C TYR A 623 23.99 -3.17 -28.90
N THR A 624 24.52 -4.14 -28.16
CA THR A 624 24.33 -4.31 -26.73
C THR A 624 25.63 -4.00 -25.99
N SER A 625 25.51 -3.37 -24.82
CA SER A 625 26.66 -3.00 -23.99
C SER A 625 27.48 -4.23 -23.59
N ARG A 626 28.81 -4.10 -23.66
CA ARG A 626 29.80 -5.15 -23.33
C ARG A 626 31.14 -4.53 -22.93
N LEU A 627 32.02 -5.35 -22.35
CA LEU A 627 33.44 -4.99 -22.17
C LEU A 627 34.12 -4.90 -23.54
N LEU A 628 34.86 -3.81 -23.80
CA LEU A 628 35.50 -3.54 -25.09
C LEU A 628 37.02 -3.70 -25.06
N ASN A 629 37.64 -3.91 -23.88
CA ASN A 629 39.09 -3.98 -23.71
C ASN A 629 39.83 -4.97 -24.63
N SER A 630 39.19 -6.02 -25.12
CA SER A 630 39.81 -6.95 -26.09
C SER A 630 40.06 -6.32 -27.46
N PHE A 631 39.37 -5.23 -27.81
CA PHE A 631 39.44 -4.55 -29.10
C PHE A 631 40.24 -3.23 -29.04
N THR A 632 40.81 -2.90 -27.88
CA THR A 632 41.46 -1.59 -27.64
C THR A 632 42.92 -1.66 -27.20
N LYS A 633 43.46 -2.87 -26.93
CA LYS A 633 44.81 -3.06 -26.37
C LYS A 633 45.91 -2.41 -27.21
N ASP A 634 45.82 -2.53 -28.52
CA ASP A 634 46.85 -2.14 -29.47
C ASP A 634 46.55 -0.78 -30.15
N LEU A 635 45.57 -0.03 -29.63
CA LEU A 635 45.26 1.31 -30.12
C LEU A 635 46.31 2.34 -29.63
N PRO A 636 46.75 3.27 -30.51
CA PRO A 636 47.72 4.29 -30.12
C PRO A 636 47.12 5.25 -29.10
N GLN A 637 47.78 5.36 -27.94
CA GLN A 637 47.43 6.30 -26.88
C GLN A 637 47.51 7.75 -27.39
N CYS A 638 46.71 8.65 -26.80
CA CYS A 638 46.88 10.09 -27.07
C CYS A 638 48.17 10.60 -26.43
N ASP A 639 49.00 11.31 -27.21
CA ASP A 639 50.21 11.97 -26.71
C ASP A 639 49.88 12.99 -25.62
N LYS A 640 50.16 12.65 -24.36
CA LYS A 640 49.97 13.55 -23.19
C LYS A 640 50.90 14.77 -23.19
N ASN A 641 51.80 14.89 -24.16
CA ASN A 641 52.90 15.85 -24.19
C ASN A 641 52.67 17.10 -25.07
N MET A 642 51.50 17.27 -25.69
CA MET A 642 51.25 18.40 -26.59
C MET A 642 50.60 19.63 -25.91
N ASP A 643 50.04 19.49 -24.70
CA ASP A 643 49.35 20.59 -23.98
C ASP A 643 50.24 21.38 -23.00
N SER A 644 51.44 20.89 -22.64
CA SER A 644 52.26 21.52 -21.60
C SER A 644 53.06 22.76 -22.05
N SER A 645 52.97 23.16 -23.32
CA SER A 645 53.80 24.22 -23.91
C SER A 645 53.11 25.56 -24.15
N LEU A 646 51.85 25.75 -23.74
CA LEU A 646 51.07 26.97 -24.03
C LEU A 646 50.54 27.75 -22.82
N LEU A 647 50.89 27.37 -21.59
CA LEU A 647 50.55 28.13 -20.37
C LEU A 647 51.79 28.77 -19.73
N LYS A 648 52.29 29.82 -20.39
CA LYS A 648 53.08 30.89 -19.76
C LYS A 648 52.68 32.24 -20.36
N TYR A 649 51.74 32.92 -19.70
CA TYR A 649 51.64 34.38 -19.73
C TYR A 649 51.15 34.85 -18.36
N ASP A 650 51.78 35.91 -17.87
CA ASP A 650 51.86 36.21 -16.43
C ASP A 650 50.57 36.72 -15.78
N ASP A 651 50.43 36.37 -14.50
CA ASP A 651 49.59 37.06 -13.53
C ASP A 651 50.03 38.52 -13.34
N ASN A 652 49.07 39.45 -13.28
CA ASN A 652 49.11 40.57 -12.34
C ASN A 652 47.77 41.34 -12.28
N MET A 653 47.00 41.15 -11.22
CA MET A 653 46.59 42.24 -10.29
C MET A 653 45.61 41.75 -9.19
N ASN A 654 46.18 41.46 -8.02
CA ASN A 654 45.66 41.68 -6.66
C ASN A 654 44.20 41.35 -6.26
N ASN A 655 44.11 40.37 -5.33
CA ASN A 655 43.58 40.54 -3.95
C ASN A 655 42.29 41.37 -3.75
N ASN A 656 41.21 40.78 -3.22
CA ASN A 656 41.17 40.44 -1.78
C ASN A 656 40.24 39.27 -1.44
N SER A 657 40.71 38.43 -0.53
CA SER A 657 39.96 37.36 0.15
C SER A 657 39.03 37.88 1.24
N ILE A 658 37.90 37.20 1.49
CA ILE A 658 37.39 36.86 2.84
C ILE A 658 36.39 35.70 2.71
N LYS A 659 36.52 34.69 3.58
CA LYS A 659 35.52 33.62 3.77
C LYS A 659 34.40 34.15 4.67
N ILE A 660 33.14 33.86 4.34
CA ILE A 660 32.07 33.75 5.34
C ILE A 660 31.32 32.45 5.07
N ILE A 661 31.14 31.67 6.14
CA ILE A 661 30.41 30.40 6.21
C ILE A 661 29.06 30.68 6.89
N ASP A 662 28.04 29.94 6.47
CA ASP A 662 26.69 29.79 7.07
C ASP A 662 25.89 31.04 7.44
N PHE A 663 24.70 31.17 6.83
CA PHE A 663 23.40 31.04 7.52
C PHE A 663 22.26 31.25 6.51
N PHE A 664 21.28 30.34 6.49
CA PHE A 664 19.83 30.61 6.65
C PHE A 664 19.00 29.38 6.25
N PHE A 665 18.34 28.80 7.25
CA PHE A 665 17.28 27.80 7.09
C PHE A 665 15.98 28.42 7.65
N ILE A 666 14.82 28.05 7.08
CA ILE A 666 13.44 28.36 7.54
C ILE A 666 13.07 29.87 7.63
N TYR A 667 11.85 30.33 7.36
CA TYR A 667 10.47 29.81 7.38
C TYR A 667 9.62 30.60 6.34
N PHE A 668 8.32 30.45 6.05
CA PHE A 668 7.13 29.66 6.47
C PHE A 668 6.12 29.82 5.28
N ILE A 669 5.03 29.06 5.11
CA ILE A 669 4.50 27.89 5.83
C ILE A 669 4.72 26.64 4.98
#